data_AF-A0A7K1B2N3-F1
#
_entry.id   AF-A0A7K1B2N3-F1
#
_cell.length_a   1.000
_cell.length_b   1.000
_cell.length_c   1.000
_cell.angle_alpha   90.00
_cell.angle_beta   90.00
_cell.angle_gamma   90.00
#
_symmetry.space_group_name_H-M   'P 1'
#
loop_
_entity.id
_entity.type
_entity.pdbx_description
1 polymer ?
#
loop_
_entity_poly.entity_id
_entity_poly.type
_entity_poly.pdbx_seq_one_letter_code
_entity_poly.pdbx_strand_id
1 'polypeptide(L)'
;MVDELIPRAPADPAAPDSAEPDPDDAVRGLERPAVPWPVRAWRRAVRRPQAWLDRPWPAERIVRFVITVALLGGSTFAALQVVHPDLVLTNNTPTGGDMGAHVMGPAYLRDHLLPNWQLSGWNNYWYAGFPMYRFYMVTPAIAIVLLNVLLPYGIAFKIVAVAGIVTLPLCCWAFGRLARFRYPLPELFALGGLLFLFDETFSIYGGNVKSTMAGEFAFSIALSLGMLGLGLFARAMETGRHRSLAAVVLALSCLSHGIVLIFVALGTILLWIVWMDRRRFTYGLSIGITTFLLAAFWVVPFLFNHEFMTDMKYGYRPSGASDSFWDMFFPLPTFFDIVITTFAIIGFVASLWRRHLNGAWMGITSIALVTLVYLTRDSLPVIGLLWNPRLLPFLYLLRYLLMMVGFVETALLVARGVKGVRELPEGTLLRVGTSVAVVVGVSVLVIQLMFFRVMPGARFTTHNGESVYSWGIGDWRPISLTGNSTDALSDAWSRYNFTGYEDKNAYGEYKALVDTMAGLGADPAHGCGRALWENNSENGKYGTTMALMLLPHWTDGCIASMEGLFFEASGTTPYHFVTAAAMSASSSNPVRQLRYDNNDAAKGVQYLQALAVDYVMVFTEAAKAQADAQPELRLIRESGPWNVYEVAGTELVEPLSVQPVVVADREGDQRERHLELGMSWFQHQDEWAALPADDGPDSWQRIEVVVDELRRQDDRVDVVVPATPIEPVALDPVTVSDVQLGDQDIRFRVDQVGVPVLVRMSYFPNWQVEGAEGPYRVAPNLMVVVPTDTEVHLSFERSGLDITAYGLTFAGIAMLFVWRRRGDAEFPSDRPRFGAAPAGDGGGDADTFVDGAEDRDGDDPVLVEAWRRPLEDPTTPMTESDLDLALDALTRQDGNPPPDRDDGTGRL
;
A
#
# COMPACT_ATOMS: atom_id res chain seq x y z
N MET A 1 -57.91 24.29 70.19
CA MET A 1 -58.65 25.03 69.15
C MET A 1 -58.97 23.99 68.07
N VAL A 2 -59.88 23.04 68.37
CA VAL A 2 -61.36 23.10 68.18
C VAL A 2 -61.64 23.13 66.67
N ASP A 3 -62.11 22.08 65.98
CA ASP A 3 -62.97 20.90 66.24
C ASP A 3 -62.47 19.74 65.32
N GLU A 4 -62.21 18.48 65.72
CA GLU A 4 -63.06 17.35 66.20
C GLU A 4 -64.41 17.11 65.48
N LEU A 5 -64.68 15.85 65.11
CA LEU A 5 -65.91 15.08 65.41
C LEU A 5 -66.01 13.83 64.48
N ILE A 6 -65.63 12.62 64.94
CA ILE A 6 -66.46 11.56 65.61
C ILE A 6 -67.00 10.50 64.57
N PRO A 7 -67.22 9.20 64.90
CA PRO A 7 -66.22 8.12 64.76
C PRO A 7 -66.79 6.81 64.12
N ARG A 8 -65.97 5.75 64.11
CA ARG A 8 -66.25 4.28 64.19
C ARG A 8 -67.66 3.74 63.83
N ALA A 9 -67.70 2.65 63.05
CA ALA A 9 -68.13 1.32 63.56
C ALA A 9 -67.84 0.15 62.57
N PRO A 10 -67.75 -1.11 63.05
CA PRO A 10 -66.94 -2.19 62.47
C PRO A 10 -67.75 -3.47 62.11
N ALA A 11 -67.00 -4.51 61.70
CA ALA A 11 -67.22 -5.98 61.86
C ALA A 11 -67.46 -6.81 60.58
N ASP A 12 -66.41 -7.55 60.17
CA ASP A 12 -66.25 -9.04 60.06
C ASP A 12 -67.46 -9.94 59.69
N PRO A 13 -67.25 -11.21 59.26
CA PRO A 13 -66.16 -11.85 58.47
C PRO A 13 -66.69 -12.84 57.38
N ALA A 14 -65.77 -13.58 56.74
CA ALA A 14 -65.91 -14.88 56.05
C ALA A 14 -66.07 -14.96 54.50
N ALA A 15 -65.06 -15.64 53.92
CA ALA A 15 -64.89 -16.43 52.68
C ALA A 15 -66.12 -17.03 51.96
N PRO A 16 -65.93 -17.70 50.79
CA PRO A 16 -65.25 -17.30 49.56
C PRO A 16 -66.17 -17.44 48.31
N ASP A 17 -65.60 -17.11 47.14
CA ASP A 17 -65.99 -17.43 45.74
C ASP A 17 -66.52 -16.33 44.80
N SER A 18 -65.84 -16.31 43.65
CA SER A 18 -66.18 -15.82 42.31
C SER A 18 -66.05 -14.32 41.98
N ALA A 19 -64.96 -13.98 41.29
CA ALA A 19 -64.94 -12.93 40.27
C ALA A 19 -63.94 -13.33 39.16
N GLU A 20 -64.35 -13.09 37.91
CA GLU A 20 -63.83 -13.61 36.65
C GLU A 20 -62.35 -13.29 36.34
N PRO A 21 -61.68 -14.11 35.50
CA PRO A 21 -60.33 -13.80 35.03
C PRO A 21 -60.36 -12.68 33.97
N ASP A 22 -59.43 -11.73 34.15
CA ASP A 22 -59.16 -10.58 33.27
C ASP A 22 -58.78 -11.06 31.83
N PRO A 23 -59.44 -10.57 30.76
CA PRO A 23 -59.11 -10.94 29.39
C PRO A 23 -57.70 -10.57 28.94
N ASP A 24 -57.00 -9.68 29.66
CA ASP A 24 -55.68 -9.19 29.27
C ASP A 24 -54.51 -10.09 29.71
N ASP A 25 -54.73 -11.05 30.62
CA ASP A 25 -53.68 -12.00 31.04
C ASP A 25 -53.51 -13.19 30.07
N ALA A 26 -54.44 -13.37 29.13
CA ALA A 26 -54.35 -14.43 28.09
C ALA A 26 -53.46 -14.05 26.90
N VAL A 27 -52.97 -12.81 26.79
CA VAL A 27 -52.22 -12.33 25.60
C VAL A 27 -50.70 -12.17 25.86
N ARG A 28 -50.22 -12.39 27.10
CA ARG A 28 -48.77 -12.31 27.41
C ARG A 28 -47.96 -13.57 27.08
N GLY A 29 -48.58 -14.59 26.49
CA GLY A 29 -47.95 -15.87 26.13
C GLY A 29 -47.74 -16.13 24.63
N LEU A 30 -47.99 -15.15 23.74
CA LEU A 30 -47.69 -15.32 22.32
C LEU A 30 -46.27 -14.85 22.03
N GLU A 31 -45.36 -15.82 21.88
CA GLU A 31 -44.07 -15.63 21.22
C GLU A 31 -44.29 -14.82 19.94
N ARG A 32 -43.86 -13.54 19.95
CA ARG A 32 -43.85 -12.74 18.72
C ARG A 32 -42.98 -13.50 17.72
N PRO A 33 -43.49 -13.87 16.52
CA PRO A 33 -42.69 -14.61 15.57
C PRO A 33 -41.42 -13.81 15.28
N ALA A 34 -40.27 -14.46 15.47
CA ALA A 34 -38.97 -13.85 15.26
C ALA A 34 -38.90 -13.35 13.82
N VAL A 35 -39.05 -12.04 13.62
CA VAL A 35 -39.03 -11.42 12.29
C VAL A 35 -37.71 -11.80 11.62
N PRO A 36 -37.72 -12.41 10.42
CA PRO A 36 -36.50 -12.81 9.73
C PRO A 36 -35.52 -11.64 9.60
N TRP A 37 -34.22 -11.92 9.72
CA TRP A 37 -33.17 -10.90 9.60
C TRP A 37 -33.29 -10.00 8.34
N PRO A 38 -33.70 -10.50 7.15
CA PRO A 38 -33.80 -9.66 5.96
C PRO A 38 -34.92 -8.62 6.09
N VAL A 39 -36.04 -8.98 6.74
CA VAL A 39 -37.17 -8.07 6.97
C VAL A 39 -36.82 -7.02 8.02
N ARG A 40 -36.03 -7.36 9.05
CA ARG A 40 -35.51 -6.38 10.01
C ARG A 40 -34.49 -5.44 9.39
N ALA A 41 -33.60 -5.97 8.54
CA ALA A 41 -32.63 -5.17 7.79
C ALA A 41 -33.33 -4.21 6.83
N TRP A 42 -34.30 -4.70 6.05
CA TRP A 42 -35.12 -3.88 5.15
C TRP A 42 -35.91 -2.81 5.90
N ARG A 43 -36.59 -3.16 7.00
CA ARG A 43 -37.29 -2.17 7.83
C ARG A 43 -36.35 -1.10 8.38
N ARG A 44 -35.11 -1.45 8.77
CA ARG A 44 -34.10 -0.45 9.19
C ARG A 44 -33.61 0.40 8.02
N ALA A 45 -33.38 -0.22 6.86
CA ALA A 45 -32.94 0.45 5.65
C ALA A 45 -33.97 1.47 5.13
N VAL A 46 -35.26 1.21 5.29
CA VAL A 46 -36.35 2.11 4.86
C VAL A 46 -36.75 3.12 5.95
N ARG A 47 -36.86 2.68 7.21
CA ARG A 47 -37.31 3.53 8.31
C ARG A 47 -36.35 4.68 8.61
N ARG A 48 -35.05 4.50 8.38
CA ARG A 48 -34.03 5.52 8.70
C ARG A 48 -34.01 6.70 7.72
N PRO A 49 -33.97 6.48 6.39
CA PRO A 49 -34.15 7.55 5.42
C PRO A 49 -35.49 8.25 5.61
N GLN A 50 -36.57 7.50 5.82
CA GLN A 50 -37.89 8.08 6.09
C GLN A 50 -37.89 8.93 7.37
N ALA A 51 -37.42 8.40 8.50
CA ALA A 51 -37.35 9.17 9.74
C ALA A 51 -36.43 10.40 9.62
N TRP A 52 -35.36 10.33 8.83
CA TRP A 52 -34.51 11.50 8.56
C TRP A 52 -35.23 12.54 7.69
N LEU A 53 -35.96 12.11 6.67
CA LEU A 53 -36.79 12.98 5.82
C LEU A 53 -37.91 13.64 6.61
N ASP A 54 -38.58 12.87 7.47
CA ASP A 54 -39.74 13.30 8.28
C ASP A 54 -39.35 14.23 9.43
N ARG A 55 -38.08 14.21 9.87
CA ARG A 55 -37.58 15.14 10.89
C ARG A 55 -37.62 16.58 10.38
N PRO A 56 -37.91 17.56 11.25
CA PRO A 56 -37.93 18.98 10.87
C PRO A 56 -36.63 19.41 10.17
N TRP A 57 -36.77 20.26 9.15
CA TRP A 57 -35.68 20.86 8.40
C TRP A 57 -35.55 22.36 8.73
N PRO A 58 -35.08 22.70 9.94
CA PRO A 58 -34.82 24.09 10.27
C PRO A 58 -33.67 24.62 9.40
N ALA A 59 -33.59 25.95 9.27
CA ALA A 59 -32.61 26.61 8.40
C ALA A 59 -31.16 26.16 8.69
N GLU A 60 -30.81 25.92 9.96
CA GLU A 60 -29.48 25.47 10.35
C GLU A 60 -29.14 24.09 9.78
N ARG A 61 -30.11 23.17 9.77
CA ARG A 61 -29.95 21.83 9.22
C ARG A 61 -29.79 21.89 7.70
N ILE A 62 -30.59 22.73 7.03
CA ILE A 62 -30.50 22.94 5.59
C ILE A 62 -29.11 23.47 5.22
N VAL A 63 -28.63 24.51 5.90
CA VAL A 63 -27.30 25.11 5.65
C VAL A 63 -26.20 24.07 5.83
N ARG A 64 -26.21 23.32 6.93
CA ARG A 64 -25.21 22.27 7.17
C ARG A 64 -25.25 21.22 6.06
N PHE A 65 -26.43 20.72 5.70
CA PHE A 65 -26.60 19.74 4.65
C PHE A 65 -26.06 20.23 3.30
N VAL A 66 -26.43 21.44 2.88
CA VAL A 66 -25.97 22.04 1.61
C VAL A 66 -24.45 22.19 1.61
N ILE A 67 -23.84 22.65 2.71
CA ILE A 67 -22.39 22.79 2.81
C ILE A 67 -21.70 21.41 2.82
N THR A 68 -22.25 20.42 3.51
CA THR A 68 -21.73 19.05 3.45
C THR A 68 -21.80 18.50 2.03
N VAL A 69 -22.94 18.60 1.34
CA VAL A 69 -23.08 18.15 -0.05
C VAL A 69 -22.12 18.89 -0.97
N ALA A 70 -21.98 20.20 -0.84
CA ALA A 70 -21.10 21.00 -1.68
C ALA A 70 -19.62 20.61 -1.48
N LEU A 71 -19.15 20.52 -0.23
CA LEU A 71 -17.73 20.28 0.04
C LEU A 71 -17.36 18.81 -0.06
N LEU A 72 -18.08 17.90 0.59
CA LEU A 72 -17.80 16.46 0.50
C LEU A 72 -18.14 15.92 -0.89
N GLY A 73 -19.33 16.26 -1.41
CA GLY A 73 -19.76 15.83 -2.74
C GLY A 73 -18.88 16.44 -3.83
N GLY A 74 -18.53 17.72 -3.73
CA GLY A 74 -17.59 18.37 -4.65
C GLY A 74 -16.20 17.76 -4.63
N SER A 75 -15.61 17.52 -3.45
CA SER A 75 -14.32 16.83 -3.34
C SER A 75 -14.35 15.42 -3.89
N THR A 76 -15.39 14.64 -3.58
CA THR A 76 -15.53 13.27 -4.07
C THR A 76 -15.74 13.26 -5.59
N PHE A 77 -16.50 14.21 -6.11
CA PHE A 77 -16.67 14.38 -7.55
C PHE A 77 -15.36 14.73 -8.25
N ALA A 78 -14.57 15.66 -7.72
CA ALA A 78 -13.25 15.97 -8.26
C ALA A 78 -12.31 14.75 -8.25
N ALA A 79 -12.30 13.98 -7.15
CA ALA A 79 -11.55 12.73 -7.04
C ALA A 79 -12.05 11.64 -8.01
N LEU A 80 -13.34 11.64 -8.38
CA LEU A 80 -13.88 10.75 -9.41
C LEU A 80 -13.50 11.22 -10.83
N GLN A 81 -13.48 12.53 -11.08
CA GLN A 81 -13.14 13.07 -12.40
C GLN A 81 -11.69 12.80 -12.79
N VAL A 82 -10.75 13.00 -11.86
CA VAL A 82 -9.31 12.82 -12.12
C VAL A 82 -8.93 11.39 -12.49
N VAL A 83 -9.73 10.39 -12.10
CA VAL A 83 -9.46 8.98 -12.41
C VAL A 83 -10.14 8.51 -13.70
N HIS A 84 -10.87 9.39 -14.41
CA HIS A 84 -11.57 9.08 -15.67
C HIS A 84 -12.48 7.84 -15.57
N PRO A 85 -13.70 7.98 -15.02
CA PRO A 85 -14.60 6.84 -14.80
C PRO A 85 -14.93 6.06 -16.09
N ASP A 86 -14.97 6.74 -17.23
CA ASP A 86 -15.08 6.14 -18.56
C ASP A 86 -13.91 5.18 -18.83
N LEU A 87 -12.67 5.61 -18.62
CA LEU A 87 -11.49 4.75 -18.78
C LEU A 87 -11.43 3.65 -17.73
N VAL A 88 -11.83 3.91 -16.47
CA VAL A 88 -11.92 2.88 -15.41
C VAL A 88 -12.89 1.76 -15.80
N LEU A 89 -13.98 2.09 -16.49
CA LEU A 89 -15.00 1.13 -16.90
C LEU A 89 -14.74 0.51 -18.28
N THR A 90 -13.72 0.93 -19.02
CA THR A 90 -13.26 0.25 -20.24
C THR A 90 -12.67 -1.12 -19.90
N ASN A 91 -12.98 -2.16 -20.68
CA ASN A 91 -12.41 -3.49 -20.47
C ASN A 91 -11.05 -3.64 -21.19
N ASN A 92 -10.00 -3.13 -20.58
CA ASN A 92 -8.60 -3.21 -21.03
C ASN A 92 -7.67 -3.46 -19.82
N THR A 93 -6.39 -3.69 -20.09
CA THR A 93 -5.39 -4.01 -19.06
C THR A 93 -4.65 -2.73 -18.65
N PRO A 94 -4.74 -2.28 -17.38
CA PRO A 94 -4.06 -1.06 -16.97
C PRO A 94 -2.54 -1.18 -17.10
N THR A 95 -1.89 -0.06 -17.40
CA THR A 95 -0.44 0.06 -17.58
C THR A 95 0.12 1.21 -16.72
N GLY A 96 1.38 1.59 -16.95
CA GLY A 96 2.06 2.74 -16.35
C GLY A 96 2.72 2.41 -15.01
N GLY A 97 3.95 2.87 -14.83
CA GLY A 97 4.77 2.57 -13.64
C GLY A 97 4.70 1.09 -13.26
N ASP A 98 4.69 0.82 -11.96
CA ASP A 98 4.53 -0.51 -11.36
C ASP A 98 3.10 -1.04 -11.53
N MET A 99 2.11 -0.15 -11.72
CA MET A 99 0.70 -0.53 -11.90
C MET A 99 0.52 -1.53 -13.04
N GLY A 100 1.28 -1.35 -14.12
CA GLY A 100 1.25 -2.24 -15.27
C GLY A 100 1.63 -3.69 -14.95
N ALA A 101 2.47 -3.96 -13.95
CA ALA A 101 2.86 -5.33 -13.58
C ALA A 101 1.98 -5.93 -12.46
N HIS A 102 1.28 -5.09 -11.70
CA HIS A 102 0.41 -5.53 -10.60
C HIS A 102 -0.75 -6.44 -11.04
N VAL A 103 -1.14 -6.42 -12.33
CA VAL A 103 -2.22 -7.26 -12.85
C VAL A 103 -1.92 -8.76 -12.80
N MET A 104 -0.64 -9.16 -12.70
CA MET A 104 -0.27 -10.58 -12.56
C MET A 104 -0.75 -11.13 -11.20
N GLY A 105 -0.54 -10.38 -10.12
CA GLY A 105 -0.69 -10.94 -8.78
C GLY A 105 -2.10 -11.42 -8.43
N PRO A 106 -3.14 -10.58 -8.56
CA PRO A 106 -4.52 -11.01 -8.29
C PRO A 106 -5.00 -12.11 -9.24
N ALA A 107 -4.50 -12.17 -10.48
CA ALA A 107 -4.77 -13.29 -11.38
C ALA A 107 -4.18 -14.59 -10.85
N TYR A 108 -2.89 -14.58 -10.45
CA TYR A 108 -2.26 -15.75 -9.84
C TYR A 108 -2.95 -16.20 -8.53
N LEU A 109 -3.36 -15.24 -7.69
CA LEU A 109 -4.16 -15.51 -6.48
C LEU A 109 -5.44 -16.27 -6.81
N ARG A 110 -6.16 -15.82 -7.86
CA ARG A 110 -7.43 -16.41 -8.31
C ARG A 110 -7.23 -17.83 -8.85
N ASP A 111 -6.19 -18.03 -9.66
CA ASP A 111 -6.05 -19.23 -10.48
C ASP A 111 -5.30 -20.35 -9.76
N HIS A 112 -4.34 -20.03 -8.89
CA HIS A 112 -3.44 -21.02 -8.29
C HIS A 112 -3.56 -21.12 -6.75
N LEU A 113 -3.83 -20.02 -6.03
CA LEU A 113 -3.81 -20.02 -4.57
C LEU A 113 -5.19 -20.25 -3.93
N LEU A 114 -6.21 -19.45 -4.31
CA LEU A 114 -7.55 -19.55 -3.72
C LEU A 114 -8.22 -20.92 -3.94
N PRO A 115 -8.09 -21.60 -5.09
CA PRO A 115 -8.62 -22.95 -5.27
C PRO A 115 -8.04 -23.96 -4.27
N ASN A 116 -6.82 -23.72 -3.80
CA ASN A 116 -6.10 -24.52 -2.81
C ASN A 116 -6.28 -24.00 -1.37
N TRP A 117 -7.23 -23.10 -1.13
CA TRP A 117 -7.50 -22.46 0.16
C TRP A 117 -6.29 -21.70 0.73
N GLN A 118 -5.45 -21.14 -0.13
CA GLN A 118 -4.24 -20.39 0.23
C GLN A 118 -4.43 -18.89 0.02
N LEU A 119 -3.87 -18.10 0.93
CA LEU A 119 -3.73 -16.63 0.78
C LEU A 119 -2.28 -16.21 0.46
N SER A 120 -1.36 -17.16 0.49
CA SER A 120 0.06 -17.03 0.19
C SER A 120 0.58 -18.41 -0.22
N GLY A 121 1.59 -18.45 -1.07
CA GLY A 121 2.20 -19.69 -1.57
C GLY A 121 3.49 -19.40 -2.31
N TRP A 122 3.92 -20.32 -3.16
CA TRP A 122 5.01 -20.12 -4.10
C TRP A 122 4.51 -19.53 -5.42
N ASN A 123 5.39 -18.86 -6.16
CA ASN A 123 5.14 -18.43 -7.52
C ASN A 123 6.44 -18.54 -8.32
N ASN A 124 6.40 -19.22 -9.48
CA ASN A 124 7.56 -19.49 -10.34
C ASN A 124 7.86 -18.38 -11.37
N TYR A 125 7.00 -17.36 -11.47
CA TYR A 125 6.96 -16.44 -12.59
C TYR A 125 8.11 -15.45 -12.62
N TRP A 126 8.63 -15.08 -11.44
CA TRP A 126 9.66 -14.05 -11.27
C TRP A 126 10.86 -14.50 -10.45
N TYR A 127 12.04 -13.97 -10.74
CA TYR A 127 13.28 -14.14 -9.96
C TYR A 127 13.67 -15.58 -9.64
N ALA A 128 13.44 -16.52 -10.57
CA ALA A 128 13.60 -17.95 -10.31
C ALA A 128 12.78 -18.48 -9.11
N GLY A 129 11.64 -17.83 -8.82
CA GLY A 129 10.69 -18.20 -7.79
C GLY A 129 10.69 -17.27 -6.58
N PHE A 130 9.52 -17.08 -5.96
CA PHE A 130 9.38 -16.29 -4.73
C PHE A 130 8.14 -16.67 -3.88
N PRO A 131 8.17 -16.44 -2.56
CA PRO A 131 7.03 -16.61 -1.66
C PRO A 131 5.96 -15.51 -1.87
N MET A 132 5.00 -15.80 -2.73
CA MET A 132 3.92 -14.88 -3.08
C MET A 132 3.01 -14.53 -1.90
N TYR A 133 2.73 -13.23 -1.75
CA TYR A 133 1.97 -12.62 -0.63
C TYR A 133 2.54 -12.85 0.77
N ARG A 134 3.80 -13.30 0.88
CA ARG A 134 4.52 -13.35 2.16
C ARG A 134 4.96 -11.96 2.63
N PHE A 135 5.54 -11.19 1.72
CA PHE A 135 6.11 -9.87 1.99
C PHE A 135 5.29 -8.71 1.44
N TYR A 136 4.32 -9.02 0.58
CA TYR A 136 3.36 -8.09 -0.01
C TYR A 136 1.94 -8.43 0.46
N MET A 137 1.12 -7.42 0.68
CA MET A 137 -0.23 -7.57 1.22
C MET A 137 -1.21 -8.19 0.22
N VAL A 138 -2.03 -9.13 0.71
CA VAL A 138 -3.01 -9.85 -0.12
C VAL A 138 -4.39 -9.16 -0.19
N THR A 139 -4.73 -8.28 0.75
CA THR A 139 -6.10 -7.74 0.90
C THR A 139 -6.61 -7.01 -0.35
N PRO A 140 -5.85 -6.09 -0.98
CA PRO A 140 -6.30 -5.43 -2.21
C PRO A 140 -6.50 -6.43 -3.36
N ALA A 141 -5.64 -7.46 -3.46
CA ALA A 141 -5.78 -8.51 -4.46
C ALA A 141 -7.05 -9.35 -4.25
N ILE A 142 -7.38 -9.70 -3.00
CA ILE A 142 -8.66 -10.38 -2.67
C ILE A 142 -9.84 -9.51 -3.11
N ALA A 143 -9.81 -8.21 -2.85
CA ALA A 143 -10.88 -7.30 -3.28
C ALA A 143 -11.04 -7.27 -4.81
N ILE A 144 -9.94 -7.30 -5.57
CA ILE A 144 -9.95 -7.38 -7.02
C ILE A 144 -10.59 -8.71 -7.48
N VAL A 145 -10.15 -9.84 -6.91
CA VAL A 145 -10.69 -11.15 -7.28
C VAL A 145 -12.17 -11.28 -6.95
N LEU A 146 -12.61 -10.77 -5.78
CA LEU A 146 -14.02 -10.76 -5.40
C LEU A 146 -14.88 -9.93 -6.37
N LEU A 147 -14.38 -8.78 -6.81
CA LEU A 147 -15.09 -7.94 -7.76
C LEU A 147 -15.07 -8.54 -9.19
N ASN A 148 -13.99 -9.24 -9.55
CA ASN A 148 -13.83 -9.96 -10.82
C ASN A 148 -14.86 -11.11 -10.97
N VAL A 149 -15.50 -11.57 -9.89
CA VAL A 149 -16.63 -12.52 -9.99
C VAL A 149 -17.82 -11.90 -10.73
N LEU A 150 -17.99 -10.57 -10.66
CA LEU A 150 -19.14 -9.84 -11.20
C LEU A 150 -18.80 -8.95 -12.40
N LEU A 151 -17.54 -8.51 -12.52
CA LEU A 151 -17.07 -7.58 -13.52
C LEU A 151 -15.85 -8.16 -14.27
N PRO A 152 -15.59 -7.76 -15.52
CA PRO A 152 -14.35 -8.10 -16.21
C PRO A 152 -13.10 -7.72 -15.39
N TYR A 153 -12.03 -8.52 -15.50
CA TYR A 153 -10.83 -8.41 -14.68
C TYR A 153 -10.20 -7.01 -14.70
N GLY A 154 -10.02 -6.42 -15.89
CA GLY A 154 -9.44 -5.08 -16.03
C GLY A 154 -10.28 -3.99 -15.34
N ILE A 155 -11.61 -4.08 -15.43
CA ILE A 155 -12.53 -3.16 -14.76
C ILE A 155 -12.47 -3.37 -13.24
N ALA A 156 -12.52 -4.62 -12.78
CA ALA A 156 -12.43 -4.95 -11.36
C ALA A 156 -11.12 -4.44 -10.74
N PHE A 157 -10.00 -4.64 -11.43
CA PHE A 157 -8.70 -4.14 -11.03
C PHE A 157 -8.71 -2.62 -10.88
N LYS A 158 -9.12 -1.89 -11.93
CA LYS A 158 -9.09 -0.42 -11.93
C LYS A 158 -10.01 0.19 -10.88
N ILE A 159 -11.21 -0.37 -10.67
CA ILE A 159 -12.13 0.07 -9.61
C ILE A 159 -11.47 -0.02 -8.23
N VAL A 160 -10.80 -1.14 -7.93
CA VAL A 160 -10.12 -1.30 -6.65
C VAL A 160 -8.90 -0.38 -6.56
N ALA A 161 -8.13 -0.24 -7.64
CA ALA A 161 -6.97 0.64 -7.68
C ALA A 161 -7.31 2.11 -7.37
N VAL A 162 -8.45 2.60 -7.85
CA VAL A 162 -8.89 3.99 -7.58
C VAL A 162 -9.68 4.15 -6.27
N ALA A 163 -10.03 3.05 -5.58
CA ALA A 163 -10.90 3.09 -4.40
C ALA A 163 -10.31 3.98 -3.29
N GLY A 164 -8.99 3.94 -3.09
CA GLY A 164 -8.29 4.82 -2.13
C GLY A 164 -8.51 6.31 -2.44
N ILE A 165 -8.28 6.71 -3.69
CA ILE A 165 -8.45 8.09 -4.18
C ILE A 165 -9.89 8.56 -3.97
N VAL A 166 -10.86 7.77 -4.44
CA VAL A 166 -12.27 8.15 -4.40
C VAL A 166 -12.82 8.24 -2.97
N THR A 167 -12.33 7.38 -2.07
CA THR A 167 -12.84 7.31 -0.69
C THR A 167 -12.14 8.23 0.29
N LEU A 168 -10.92 8.74 -0.01
CA LEU A 168 -10.16 9.53 0.96
C LEU A 168 -10.91 10.79 1.46
N PRO A 169 -11.57 11.61 0.61
CA PRO A 169 -12.31 12.77 1.08
C PRO A 169 -13.43 12.39 2.07
N LEU A 170 -14.14 11.29 1.77
CA LEU A 170 -15.17 10.74 2.65
C LEU A 170 -14.57 10.25 3.98
N CYS A 171 -13.44 9.56 3.94
CA CYS A 171 -12.77 9.06 5.14
C CYS A 171 -12.23 10.19 6.02
N CYS A 172 -11.71 11.28 5.44
CA CYS A 172 -11.30 12.47 6.18
C CYS A 172 -12.50 13.20 6.81
N TRP A 173 -13.62 13.31 6.08
CA TRP A 173 -14.88 13.82 6.64
C TRP A 173 -15.39 12.94 7.78
N ALA A 174 -15.41 11.63 7.58
CA ALA A 174 -15.85 10.65 8.57
C ALA A 174 -14.98 10.70 9.82
N PHE A 175 -13.66 10.80 9.66
CA PHE A 175 -12.73 11.07 10.77
C PHE A 175 -13.14 12.33 11.53
N GLY A 176 -13.38 13.45 10.85
CA GLY A 176 -13.83 14.69 11.47
C GLY A 176 -15.12 14.53 12.30
N ARG A 177 -16.10 13.82 11.74
CA ARG A 177 -17.38 13.52 12.41
C ARG A 177 -17.20 12.62 13.64
N LEU A 178 -16.52 11.48 13.46
CA LEU A 178 -16.31 10.47 14.49
C LEU A 178 -15.44 10.99 15.64
N ALA A 179 -14.46 11.83 15.32
CA ALA A 179 -13.60 12.51 16.28
C ALA A 179 -14.24 13.79 16.89
N ARG A 180 -15.53 14.05 16.63
CA ARG A 180 -16.32 15.17 17.16
C ARG A 180 -15.75 16.56 16.91
N PHE A 181 -15.11 16.76 15.76
CA PHE A 181 -14.81 18.11 15.32
C PHE A 181 -16.11 18.85 15.02
N ARG A 182 -16.22 20.08 15.52
CA ARG A 182 -17.40 20.93 15.34
C ARG A 182 -17.55 21.36 13.88
N TYR A 183 -18.79 21.59 13.47
CA TYR A 183 -19.07 22.23 12.17
C TYR A 183 -18.29 23.55 12.02
N PRO A 184 -17.66 23.82 10.86
CA PRO A 184 -17.68 23.06 9.59
C PRO A 184 -16.46 22.15 9.38
N LEU A 185 -15.72 21.80 10.44
CA LEU A 185 -14.43 21.12 10.31
C LEU A 185 -14.51 19.76 9.60
N PRO A 186 -15.50 18.89 9.84
CA PRO A 186 -15.62 17.65 9.07
C PRO A 186 -15.73 17.91 7.57
N GLU A 187 -16.51 18.90 7.15
CA GLU A 187 -16.65 19.28 5.74
C GLU A 187 -15.34 19.83 5.17
N LEU A 188 -14.61 20.64 5.94
CA LEU A 188 -13.30 21.12 5.54
C LEU A 188 -12.23 20.01 5.49
N PHE A 189 -12.36 18.96 6.31
CA PHE A 189 -11.45 17.80 6.24
C PHE A 189 -11.60 17.03 4.93
N ALA A 190 -12.80 17.00 4.34
CA ALA A 190 -12.97 16.46 2.97
C ALA A 190 -12.14 17.25 1.95
N LEU A 191 -12.09 18.59 2.07
CA LEU A 191 -11.23 19.43 1.25
C LEU A 191 -9.75 19.22 1.57
N GLY A 192 -9.37 19.02 2.83
CA GLY A 192 -8.00 18.69 3.21
C GLY A 192 -7.52 17.38 2.59
N GLY A 193 -8.38 16.36 2.56
CA GLY A 193 -8.11 15.12 1.83
C GLY A 193 -7.96 15.33 0.32
N LEU A 194 -8.79 16.18 -0.30
CA LEU A 194 -8.66 16.54 -1.72
C LEU A 194 -7.33 17.25 -2.03
N LEU A 195 -6.95 18.23 -1.21
CA LEU A 195 -5.68 18.94 -1.37
C LEU A 195 -4.48 17.99 -1.27
N PHE A 196 -4.54 17.01 -0.37
CA PHE A 196 -3.52 15.96 -0.29
C PHE A 196 -3.50 15.06 -1.53
N LEU A 197 -4.67 14.66 -2.06
CA LEU A 197 -4.74 13.84 -3.28
C LEU A 197 -4.10 14.51 -4.48
N PHE A 198 -4.28 15.83 -4.61
CA PHE A 198 -3.76 16.65 -5.70
C PHE A 198 -2.43 17.35 -5.36
N ASP A 199 -1.75 16.91 -4.30
CA ASP A 199 -0.42 17.39 -4.00
C ASP A 199 0.57 16.82 -5.02
N GLU A 200 1.21 17.70 -5.77
CA GLU A 200 2.08 17.34 -6.90
C GLU A 200 3.56 17.41 -6.54
N THR A 201 3.89 17.68 -5.27
CA THR A 201 5.27 17.84 -4.83
C THR A 201 6.02 16.52 -4.65
N PHE A 202 5.31 15.39 -4.64
CA PHE A 202 5.90 14.06 -4.56
C PHE A 202 5.21 13.07 -5.49
N SER A 203 5.97 12.10 -5.95
CA SER A 203 5.51 10.84 -6.52
C SER A 203 6.14 9.71 -5.69
N ILE A 204 5.61 8.49 -5.78
CA ILE A 204 6.15 7.27 -5.12
C ILE A 204 6.32 7.31 -3.58
N TYR A 205 5.89 8.38 -2.89
CA TYR A 205 5.91 8.42 -1.42
C TYR A 205 4.66 7.80 -0.79
N GLY A 206 3.49 7.95 -1.42
CA GLY A 206 2.26 7.25 -1.09
C GLY A 206 1.03 8.14 -1.01
N GLY A 207 -0.13 7.60 -1.39
CA GLY A 207 -1.46 8.14 -1.05
C GLY A 207 -2.02 9.25 -1.94
N ASN A 208 -1.20 10.07 -2.60
CA ASN A 208 -1.70 11.03 -3.60
C ASN A 208 -2.00 10.34 -4.95
N VAL A 209 -2.59 11.06 -5.90
CA VAL A 209 -2.96 10.48 -7.21
C VAL A 209 -1.72 9.97 -7.96
N LYS A 210 -0.63 10.74 -7.99
CA LYS A 210 0.61 10.33 -8.66
C LYS A 210 1.20 9.05 -8.09
N SER A 211 1.35 8.94 -6.77
CA SER A 211 1.80 7.70 -6.13
C SER A 211 0.87 6.52 -6.43
N THR A 212 -0.44 6.75 -6.38
CA THR A 212 -1.41 5.70 -6.68
C THR A 212 -1.22 5.20 -8.12
N MET A 213 -1.05 6.12 -9.08
CA MET A 213 -0.81 5.79 -10.50
C MET A 213 0.59 5.22 -10.75
N ALA A 214 1.59 5.53 -9.91
CA ALA A 214 2.88 4.86 -9.97
C ALA A 214 2.79 3.36 -9.61
N GLY A 215 1.72 2.92 -8.96
CA GLY A 215 1.49 1.54 -8.52
C GLY A 215 1.11 1.41 -7.04
N GLU A 216 1.17 2.49 -6.28
CA GLU A 216 0.96 2.48 -4.83
C GLU A 216 -0.53 2.52 -4.43
N PHE A 217 -1.40 1.90 -5.22
CA PHE A 217 -2.84 1.92 -4.97
C PHE A 217 -3.22 1.23 -3.65
N ALA A 218 -2.50 0.18 -3.27
CA ALA A 218 -2.64 -0.48 -1.98
C ALA A 218 -2.36 0.47 -0.81
N PHE A 219 -1.39 1.37 -0.94
CA PHE A 219 -1.12 2.43 0.03
C PHE A 219 -2.31 3.37 0.15
N SER A 220 -2.86 3.82 -0.98
CA SER A 220 -4.00 4.75 -1.03
C SER A 220 -5.25 4.14 -0.35
N ILE A 221 -5.55 2.88 -0.64
CA ILE A 221 -6.64 2.13 0.04
C ILE A 221 -6.39 2.05 1.54
N ALA A 222 -5.17 1.65 1.94
CA ALA A 222 -4.79 1.52 3.33
C ALA A 222 -4.92 2.86 4.08
N LEU A 223 -4.51 3.98 3.48
CA LEU A 223 -4.59 5.32 4.07
C LEU A 223 -6.04 5.75 4.32
N SER A 224 -6.93 5.54 3.33
CA SER A 224 -8.37 5.82 3.47
C SER A 224 -9.00 4.98 4.59
N LEU A 225 -8.71 3.68 4.64
CA LEU A 225 -9.13 2.81 5.74
C LEU A 225 -8.53 3.24 7.08
N GLY A 226 -7.28 3.69 7.09
CA GLY A 226 -6.57 4.15 8.28
C GLY A 226 -7.24 5.38 8.89
N MET A 227 -7.59 6.37 8.07
CA MET A 227 -8.32 7.57 8.52
C MET A 227 -9.69 7.22 9.10
N LEU A 228 -10.44 6.33 8.45
CA LEU A 228 -11.71 5.84 8.98
C LEU A 228 -11.53 5.07 10.29
N GLY A 229 -10.54 4.18 10.35
CA GLY A 229 -10.20 3.37 11.52
C GLY A 229 -9.78 4.21 12.72
N LEU A 230 -8.97 5.25 12.51
CA LEU A 230 -8.56 6.20 13.55
C LEU A 230 -9.75 7.04 14.05
N GLY A 231 -10.68 7.41 13.16
CA GLY A 231 -11.93 8.07 13.54
C GLY A 231 -12.81 7.17 14.41
N LEU A 232 -13.00 5.92 14.00
CA LEU A 232 -13.72 4.90 14.76
C LEU A 232 -13.07 4.64 16.12
N PHE A 233 -11.73 4.58 16.17
CA PHE A 233 -10.98 4.42 17.41
C PHE A 233 -11.17 5.62 18.34
N ALA A 234 -11.06 6.85 17.84
CA ALA A 234 -11.33 8.06 18.62
C ALA A 234 -12.74 8.02 19.22
N ARG A 235 -13.75 7.67 18.41
CA ARG A 235 -15.13 7.54 18.85
C ARG A 235 -15.30 6.42 19.89
N ALA A 236 -14.59 5.32 19.72
CA ALA A 236 -14.61 4.19 20.64
C ALA A 236 -14.01 4.56 22.00
N MET A 237 -12.91 5.32 22.01
CA MET A 237 -12.28 5.84 23.22
C MET A 237 -13.14 6.86 23.95
N GLU A 238 -13.93 7.65 23.23
CA GLU A 238 -14.87 8.60 23.82
C GLU A 238 -16.08 7.91 24.44
N THR A 239 -16.73 7.02 23.68
CA THR A 239 -18.10 6.54 23.98
C THR A 239 -18.18 5.12 24.54
N GLY A 240 -17.11 4.34 24.44
CA GLY A 240 -17.13 2.92 24.77
C GLY A 240 -17.87 2.04 23.76
N ARG A 241 -18.21 2.58 22.59
CA ARG A 241 -18.87 1.88 21.48
C ARG A 241 -17.89 1.53 20.35
N HIS A 242 -18.36 0.85 19.32
CA HIS A 242 -17.63 0.57 18.07
C HIS A 242 -16.35 -0.28 18.19
N ARG A 243 -16.12 -0.95 19.33
CA ARG A 243 -14.91 -1.77 19.60
C ARG A 243 -14.50 -2.67 18.43
N SER A 244 -15.44 -3.52 17.98
CA SER A 244 -15.21 -4.51 16.93
C SER A 244 -15.01 -3.85 15.57
N LEU A 245 -15.77 -2.80 15.26
CA LEU A 245 -15.69 -2.11 13.98
C LEU A 245 -14.35 -1.36 13.85
N ALA A 246 -13.91 -0.68 14.91
CA ALA A 246 -12.59 -0.05 14.96
C ALA A 246 -11.49 -1.10 14.74
N ALA A 247 -11.55 -2.24 15.44
CA ALA A 247 -10.56 -3.30 15.28
C ALA A 247 -10.49 -3.85 13.84
N VAL A 248 -11.65 -4.11 13.22
CA VAL A 248 -11.72 -4.62 11.85
C VAL A 248 -11.18 -3.62 10.83
N VAL A 249 -11.58 -2.35 10.91
CA VAL A 249 -11.15 -1.33 9.93
C VAL A 249 -9.66 -1.02 10.09
N LEU A 250 -9.14 -0.95 11.32
CA LEU A 250 -7.71 -0.82 11.57
C LEU A 250 -6.95 -2.04 11.02
N ALA A 251 -7.45 -3.26 11.23
CA ALA A 251 -6.82 -4.47 10.71
C ALA A 251 -6.80 -4.49 9.18
N LEU A 252 -7.90 -4.12 8.51
CA LEU A 252 -7.96 -4.02 7.05
C LEU A 252 -6.98 -2.98 6.50
N SER A 253 -6.79 -1.86 7.19
CA SER A 253 -5.77 -0.86 6.84
C SER A 253 -4.36 -1.46 6.95
N CYS A 254 -4.03 -2.09 8.08
CA CYS A 254 -2.74 -2.76 8.28
C CYS A 254 -2.47 -3.88 7.26
N LEU A 255 -3.51 -4.65 6.91
CA LEU A 255 -3.44 -5.75 5.94
C LEU A 255 -3.49 -5.29 4.48
N SER A 256 -3.61 -3.98 4.22
CA SER A 256 -3.61 -3.43 2.87
C SER A 256 -2.23 -2.89 2.47
N HIS A 257 -1.44 -2.34 3.41
CA HIS A 257 -0.09 -1.85 3.10
C HIS A 257 0.83 -1.75 4.32
N GLY A 258 2.08 -2.19 4.20
CA GLY A 258 3.01 -2.36 5.33
C GLY A 258 3.52 -1.05 5.90
N ILE A 259 3.78 -0.07 5.05
CA ILE A 259 4.17 1.26 5.52
C ILE A 259 3.00 1.97 6.22
N VAL A 260 1.77 1.79 5.73
CA VAL A 260 0.60 2.42 6.34
C VAL A 260 0.27 1.77 7.69
N LEU A 261 0.57 0.47 7.87
CA LEU A 261 0.54 -0.19 9.17
C LEU A 261 1.36 0.59 10.22
N ILE A 262 2.55 1.09 9.87
CA ILE A 262 3.38 1.90 10.78
C ILE A 262 2.63 3.16 11.23
N PHE A 263 2.02 3.90 10.29
CA PHE A 263 1.23 5.10 10.61
C PHE A 263 0.04 4.80 11.50
N VAL A 264 -0.70 3.74 11.17
CA VAL A 264 -1.93 3.37 11.86
C VAL A 264 -1.61 2.87 13.26
N ALA A 265 -0.54 2.08 13.42
CA ALA A 265 -0.05 1.66 14.73
C ALA A 265 0.40 2.86 15.57
N LEU A 266 1.28 3.71 15.04
CA LEU A 266 1.76 4.92 15.73
C LEU A 266 0.59 5.86 16.09
N GLY A 267 -0.26 6.17 15.12
CA GLY A 267 -1.42 7.03 15.28
C GLY A 267 -2.39 6.48 16.34
N THR A 268 -2.69 5.18 16.30
CA THR A 268 -3.56 4.53 17.29
C THR A 268 -2.93 4.54 18.68
N ILE A 269 -1.63 4.26 18.82
CA ILE A 269 -0.92 4.31 20.11
C ILE A 269 -0.94 5.72 20.69
N LEU A 270 -0.59 6.75 19.90
CA LEU A 270 -0.60 8.13 20.38
C LEU A 270 -2.01 8.60 20.72
N LEU A 271 -3.01 8.21 19.92
CA LEU A 271 -4.41 8.54 20.20
C LEU A 271 -4.87 7.85 21.49
N TRP A 272 -4.49 6.59 21.69
CA TRP A 272 -4.76 5.84 22.91
C TRP A 272 -4.16 6.51 24.13
N ILE A 273 -2.90 6.95 24.07
CA ILE A 273 -2.20 7.67 25.15
C ILE A 273 -2.93 8.97 25.50
N VAL A 274 -3.32 9.77 24.51
CA VAL A 274 -4.02 11.05 24.72
C VAL A 274 -5.38 10.83 25.40
N TRP A 275 -6.06 9.71 25.10
CA TRP A 275 -7.35 9.34 25.69
C TRP A 275 -7.25 8.48 26.95
N MET A 276 -6.06 8.16 27.44
CA MET A 276 -5.88 7.10 28.43
C MET A 276 -6.39 7.46 29.83
N ASP A 277 -7.20 6.57 30.41
CA ASP A 277 -7.48 6.43 31.84
C ASP A 277 -7.56 4.93 32.19
N ARG A 278 -7.82 4.56 33.46
CA ARG A 278 -7.85 3.14 33.87
C ARG A 278 -8.81 2.26 33.04
N ARG A 279 -10.02 2.72 32.74
CA ARG A 279 -11.00 1.91 31.97
C ARG A 279 -10.67 1.94 30.48
N ARG A 280 -10.35 3.13 29.97
CA ARG A 280 -9.95 3.36 28.58
C ARG A 280 -8.66 2.63 28.20
N PHE A 281 -7.76 2.42 29.14
CA PHE A 281 -6.57 1.58 28.95
C PHE A 281 -6.98 0.16 28.53
N THR A 282 -7.77 -0.54 29.35
CA THR A 282 -8.19 -1.92 29.05
C THR A 282 -9.03 -2.02 27.78
N TYR A 283 -9.86 -1.02 27.51
CA TYR A 283 -10.69 -0.96 26.32
C TYR A 283 -9.84 -0.74 25.05
N GLY A 284 -8.96 0.25 25.03
CA GLY A 284 -8.04 0.50 23.92
C GLY A 284 -7.10 -0.69 23.67
N LEU A 285 -6.52 -1.26 24.74
CA LEU A 285 -5.66 -2.45 24.66
C LEU A 285 -6.38 -3.61 23.97
N SER A 286 -7.65 -3.84 24.30
CA SER A 286 -8.39 -4.93 23.67
C SER A 286 -8.71 -4.68 22.19
N ILE A 287 -8.88 -3.43 21.77
CA ILE A 287 -9.02 -3.10 20.34
C ILE A 287 -7.69 -3.41 19.67
N GLY A 288 -6.57 -2.94 20.23
CA GLY A 288 -5.22 -3.22 19.71
C GLY A 288 -4.92 -4.71 19.59
N ILE A 289 -5.20 -5.51 20.63
CA ILE A 289 -5.04 -6.97 20.60
C ILE A 289 -5.92 -7.58 19.52
N THR A 290 -7.19 -7.17 19.41
CA THR A 290 -8.09 -7.72 18.40
C THR A 290 -7.63 -7.36 16.99
N THR A 291 -7.18 -6.12 16.76
CA THR A 291 -6.59 -5.67 15.49
C THR A 291 -5.38 -6.53 15.11
N PHE A 292 -4.44 -6.72 16.04
CA PHE A 292 -3.25 -7.54 15.83
C PHE A 292 -3.62 -8.99 15.48
N LEU A 293 -4.52 -9.61 16.26
CA LEU A 293 -4.94 -10.98 16.02
C LEU A 293 -5.60 -11.13 14.65
N LEU A 294 -6.49 -10.22 14.25
CA LEU A 294 -7.10 -10.23 12.92
C LEU A 294 -6.08 -10.12 11.78
N ALA A 295 -4.97 -9.41 12.00
CA ALA A 295 -3.89 -9.26 11.03
C ALA A 295 -2.79 -10.33 11.15
N ALA A 296 -2.86 -11.22 12.16
CA ALA A 296 -1.76 -12.09 12.54
C ALA A 296 -1.33 -13.06 11.43
N PHE A 297 -2.26 -13.60 10.64
CA PHE A 297 -1.97 -14.50 9.52
C PHE A 297 -0.96 -13.94 8.52
N TRP A 298 -0.82 -12.61 8.42
CA TRP A 298 0.16 -11.95 7.57
C TRP A 298 1.29 -11.31 8.39
N VAL A 299 0.95 -10.56 9.45
CA VAL A 299 1.93 -9.81 10.25
C VAL A 299 2.94 -10.72 10.95
N VAL A 300 2.50 -11.86 11.47
CA VAL A 300 3.41 -12.79 12.17
C VAL A 300 4.40 -13.42 11.17
N PRO A 301 3.97 -14.06 10.07
CA PRO A 301 4.89 -14.55 9.05
C PRO A 301 5.84 -13.50 8.48
N PHE A 302 5.35 -12.28 8.23
CA PHE A 302 6.19 -11.19 7.75
C PHE A 302 7.32 -10.86 8.74
N LEU A 303 7.00 -10.67 10.01
CA LEU A 303 7.99 -10.26 11.03
C LEU A 303 9.04 -11.33 11.29
N PHE A 304 8.68 -12.61 11.22
CA PHE A 304 9.61 -13.70 11.50
C PHE A 304 10.41 -14.18 10.29
N ASN A 305 9.99 -13.85 9.06
CA ASN A 305 10.68 -14.27 7.84
C ASN A 305 11.36 -13.10 7.09
N HIS A 306 11.42 -11.90 7.68
CA HIS A 306 11.94 -10.71 7.00
C HIS A 306 13.42 -10.82 6.58
N GLU A 307 14.19 -11.72 7.19
CA GLU A 307 15.60 -12.00 6.82
C GLU A 307 15.75 -12.60 5.42
N PHE A 308 14.68 -13.18 4.86
CA PHE A 308 14.65 -13.75 3.51
C PHE A 308 14.19 -12.74 2.45
N MET A 309 13.92 -11.50 2.84
CA MET A 309 13.62 -10.41 1.89
C MET A 309 14.91 -9.92 1.24
N THR A 310 14.79 -9.36 0.03
CA THR A 310 15.88 -8.59 -0.55
C THR A 310 15.90 -7.17 0.00
N ASP A 311 17.09 -6.69 0.37
CA ASP A 311 17.33 -5.29 0.65
C ASP A 311 17.66 -4.54 -0.64
N MET A 312 16.79 -3.62 -1.04
CA MET A 312 17.04 -2.74 -2.19
C MET A 312 18.17 -1.74 -1.94
N LYS A 313 18.63 -1.64 -0.68
CA LYS A 313 19.68 -0.74 -0.20
C LYS A 313 19.34 0.71 -0.52
N TYR A 314 18.06 1.08 -0.40
CA TYR A 314 17.60 2.45 -0.61
C TYR A 314 18.34 3.39 0.34
N GLY A 315 19.12 4.30 -0.23
CA GLY A 315 19.77 5.36 0.53
C GLY A 315 18.73 6.28 1.16
N TYR A 316 19.02 6.69 2.40
CA TYR A 316 18.23 7.65 3.15
C TYR A 316 18.10 8.98 2.41
N ARG A 317 17.07 9.76 2.73
CA ARG A 317 17.00 11.16 2.29
C ARG A 317 16.95 12.10 3.49
N PRO A 318 17.57 13.29 3.40
CA PRO A 318 18.35 13.80 2.27
C PRO A 318 19.73 13.12 2.18
N SER A 319 20.20 12.80 0.96
CA SER A 319 21.50 12.11 0.73
C SER A 319 22.55 12.96 0.02
N GLY A 320 22.26 14.22 -0.33
CA GLY A 320 23.15 15.06 -1.14
C GLY A 320 22.95 16.55 -0.88
N ALA A 321 23.76 17.38 -1.55
CA ALA A 321 23.73 18.83 -1.37
C ALA A 321 22.48 19.51 -1.95
N SER A 322 21.75 18.82 -2.84
CA SER A 322 20.54 19.31 -3.52
C SER A 322 19.22 18.87 -2.86
N ASP A 323 19.28 18.13 -1.76
CA ASP A 323 18.11 17.70 -0.98
C ASP A 323 18.33 18.04 0.48
N SER A 324 17.28 18.43 1.20
CA SER A 324 17.37 18.78 2.60
C SER A 324 16.13 18.35 3.35
N PHE A 325 16.25 18.16 4.67
CA PHE A 325 15.08 17.96 5.52
C PHE A 325 14.09 19.12 5.41
N TRP A 326 14.57 20.33 5.10
CA TRP A 326 13.69 21.47 4.88
C TRP A 326 12.82 21.26 3.64
N ASP A 327 13.41 20.87 2.52
CA ASP A 327 12.68 20.60 1.27
C ASP A 327 11.72 19.41 1.43
N MET A 328 12.11 18.39 2.20
CA MET A 328 11.23 17.27 2.54
C MET A 328 10.05 17.71 3.43
N PHE A 329 10.25 18.58 4.42
CA PHE A 329 9.15 19.00 5.31
C PHE A 329 8.30 20.11 4.71
N PHE A 330 8.84 20.93 3.80
CA PHE A 330 8.21 22.08 3.18
C PHE A 330 8.43 22.04 1.65
N PRO A 331 7.73 21.12 0.95
CA PRO A 331 7.99 20.85 -0.46
C PRO A 331 7.19 21.75 -1.42
N LEU A 332 6.32 22.62 -0.91
CA LEU A 332 5.44 23.47 -1.70
C LEU A 332 6.13 24.81 -2.01
N PRO A 333 5.57 25.61 -2.93
CA PRO A 333 6.02 27.00 -3.08
C PRO A 333 5.94 27.73 -1.74
N THR A 334 6.95 28.54 -1.43
CA THR A 334 7.17 29.16 -0.11
C THR A 334 5.92 29.81 0.49
N PHE A 335 5.12 30.49 -0.33
CA PHE A 335 3.87 31.09 0.11
C PHE A 335 2.90 30.05 0.70
N PHE A 336 2.68 28.94 0.00
CA PHE A 336 1.77 27.89 0.45
C PHE A 336 2.30 27.20 1.70
N ASP A 337 3.59 26.89 1.77
CA ASP A 337 4.17 26.28 2.98
C ASP A 337 4.03 27.17 4.21
N ILE A 338 4.27 28.47 4.07
CA ILE A 338 4.07 29.44 5.17
C ILE A 338 2.60 29.44 5.59
N VAL A 339 1.66 29.55 4.65
CA VAL A 339 0.22 29.60 4.95
C VAL A 339 -0.23 28.30 5.62
N ILE A 340 0.01 27.16 4.99
CA ILE A 340 -0.41 25.84 5.47
C ILE A 340 0.16 25.58 6.86
N THR A 341 1.47 25.77 7.04
CA THR A 341 2.15 25.50 8.31
C THR A 341 1.71 26.47 9.41
N THR A 342 1.56 27.76 9.11
CA THR A 342 1.10 28.76 10.09
C THR A 342 -0.28 28.40 10.62
N PHE A 343 -1.23 28.12 9.74
CA PHE A 343 -2.58 27.74 10.16
C PHE A 343 -2.61 26.36 10.81
N ALA A 344 -1.77 25.41 10.40
CA ALA A 344 -1.64 24.12 11.09
C ALA A 344 -1.14 24.29 12.54
N ILE A 345 -0.15 25.15 12.77
CA ILE A 345 0.34 25.50 14.12
C ILE A 345 -0.79 26.16 14.93
N ILE A 346 -1.51 27.13 14.36
CA ILE A 346 -2.67 27.75 15.03
C ILE A 346 -3.71 26.68 15.39
N GLY A 347 -4.03 25.77 14.47
CA GLY A 347 -4.98 24.68 14.71
C GLY A 347 -4.54 23.74 15.83
N PHE A 348 -3.25 23.41 15.89
CA PHE A 348 -2.69 22.59 16.96
C PHE A 348 -2.73 23.30 18.32
N VAL A 349 -2.25 24.54 18.39
CA VAL A 349 -2.24 25.36 19.62
C VAL A 349 -3.67 25.60 20.11
N ALA A 350 -4.61 25.92 19.23
CA ALA A 350 -6.01 26.08 19.57
C ALA A 350 -6.61 24.77 20.10
N SER A 351 -6.26 23.62 19.52
CA SER A 351 -6.71 22.31 20.00
C SER A 351 -6.19 22.01 21.41
N LEU A 352 -4.93 22.35 21.71
CA LEU A 352 -4.36 22.23 23.06
C LEU A 352 -5.07 23.15 24.06
N TRP A 353 -5.23 24.43 23.71
CA TRP A 353 -5.92 25.41 24.56
C TRP A 353 -7.34 24.96 24.89
N ARG A 354 -8.09 24.54 23.86
CA ARG A 354 -9.49 24.11 24.00
C ARG A 354 -9.62 22.69 24.55
N ARG A 355 -8.50 22.01 24.84
CA ARG A 355 -8.43 20.61 25.29
C ARG A 355 -9.19 19.66 24.35
N HIS A 356 -9.11 19.94 23.05
CA HIS A 356 -9.66 19.07 22.01
C HIS A 356 -8.67 17.94 21.72
N LEU A 357 -8.82 16.83 22.45
CA LEU A 357 -7.89 15.70 22.45
C LEU A 357 -7.53 15.20 21.06
N ASN A 358 -8.52 15.03 20.18
CA ASN A 358 -8.28 14.55 18.81
C ASN A 358 -7.52 15.57 17.94
N GLY A 359 -7.70 16.88 18.20
CA GLY A 359 -6.97 17.92 17.50
C GLY A 359 -5.53 18.05 18.00
N ALA A 360 -5.34 17.89 19.31
CA ALA A 360 -4.02 17.81 19.92
C ALA A 360 -3.26 16.56 19.43
N TRP A 361 -3.94 15.43 19.32
CA TRP A 361 -3.38 14.19 18.77
C TRP A 361 -2.83 14.37 17.35
N MET A 362 -3.54 15.08 16.46
CA MET A 362 -3.04 15.33 15.11
C MET A 362 -1.68 16.04 15.13
N GLY A 363 -1.55 17.11 15.94
CA GLY A 363 -0.28 17.84 16.03
C GLY A 363 0.84 17.07 16.73
N ILE A 364 0.53 16.29 17.77
CA ILE A 364 1.49 15.38 18.43
C ILE A 364 1.99 14.34 17.42
N THR A 365 1.09 13.77 16.62
CA THR A 365 1.43 12.78 15.59
C THR A 365 2.28 13.40 14.49
N SER A 366 1.97 14.62 14.04
CA SER A 366 2.82 15.36 13.08
C SER A 366 4.24 15.56 13.62
N ILE A 367 4.40 15.95 14.88
CA ILE A 367 5.73 16.10 15.51
C ILE A 367 6.45 14.75 15.57
N ALA A 368 5.76 13.69 15.98
CA ALA A 368 6.33 12.35 16.03
C ALA A 368 6.79 11.86 14.65
N LEU A 369 6.04 12.16 13.58
CA LEU A 369 6.43 11.80 12.21
C LEU A 369 7.65 12.60 11.72
N VAL A 370 7.72 13.90 12.02
CA VAL A 370 8.92 14.71 11.72
C VAL A 370 10.15 14.11 12.42
N THR A 371 10.01 13.73 13.69
CA THR A 371 11.07 13.06 14.43
C THR A 371 11.40 11.69 13.82
N LEU A 372 10.41 10.90 13.43
CA LEU A 372 10.62 9.56 12.88
C LEU A 372 11.33 9.62 11.52
N VAL A 373 10.95 10.55 10.63
CA VAL A 373 11.64 10.79 9.35
C VAL A 373 13.14 11.02 9.55
N TYR A 374 13.52 11.73 10.62
CA TYR A 374 14.91 11.97 10.97
C TYR A 374 15.57 10.74 11.61
N LEU A 375 14.91 10.10 12.57
CA LEU A 375 15.46 8.95 13.33
C LEU A 375 15.60 7.69 12.49
N THR A 376 14.73 7.47 11.49
CA THR A 376 14.78 6.32 10.60
C THR A 376 15.54 6.62 9.32
N ARG A 377 16.42 7.62 9.31
CA ARG A 377 17.31 7.86 8.17
C ARG A 377 18.12 6.60 7.87
N ASP A 378 18.67 5.95 8.89
CA ASP A 378 19.48 4.74 8.76
C ASP A 378 18.60 3.46 8.73
N SER A 379 17.32 3.59 8.31
CA SER A 379 16.25 2.58 8.35
C SER A 379 15.64 2.31 9.74
N LEU A 380 14.63 1.42 9.79
CA LEU A 380 14.00 0.99 11.03
C LEU A 380 14.88 -0.02 11.77
N PRO A 381 15.00 0.08 13.11
CA PRO A 381 15.61 -0.97 13.91
C PRO A 381 14.92 -2.32 13.65
N VAL A 382 15.70 -3.41 13.68
CA VAL A 382 15.26 -4.81 13.49
C VAL A 382 14.93 -5.19 12.05
N ILE A 383 14.10 -4.42 11.32
CA ILE A 383 13.61 -4.85 9.98
C ILE A 383 14.54 -4.38 8.84
N GLY A 384 15.19 -3.22 8.98
CA GLY A 384 16.23 -2.79 8.04
C GLY A 384 15.76 -2.22 6.67
N LEU A 385 14.46 -2.13 6.36
CA LEU A 385 13.98 -1.85 4.98
C LEU A 385 13.16 -0.56 4.75
N LEU A 386 13.08 0.37 5.71
CA LEU A 386 12.24 1.56 5.54
C LEU A 386 13.00 2.73 4.87
N TRP A 387 12.59 3.08 3.66
CA TRP A 387 13.00 4.34 3.03
C TRP A 387 12.24 5.53 3.66
N ASN A 388 12.95 6.39 4.38
CA ASN A 388 12.34 7.39 5.27
C ASN A 388 11.37 8.41 4.63
N PRO A 389 11.45 8.82 3.34
CA PRO A 389 10.46 9.72 2.73
C PRO A 389 9.06 9.10 2.69
N ARG A 390 8.95 7.77 2.74
CA ARG A 390 7.68 7.06 2.77
C ARG A 390 6.83 7.45 3.98
N LEU A 391 7.40 8.06 5.03
CA LEU A 391 6.69 8.57 6.21
C LEU A 391 6.04 9.97 6.02
N LEU A 392 6.46 10.73 5.01
CA LEU A 392 6.01 12.10 4.76
C LEU A 392 4.51 12.24 4.39
N PRO A 393 3.88 11.33 3.62
CA PRO A 393 2.49 11.51 3.20
C PRO A 393 1.52 11.69 4.37
N PHE A 394 1.70 10.92 5.45
CA PHE A 394 0.81 11.04 6.60
C PHE A 394 1.02 12.36 7.36
N LEU A 395 2.26 12.87 7.40
CA LEU A 395 2.56 14.21 7.92
C LEU A 395 1.85 15.29 7.09
N TYR A 396 1.94 15.23 5.76
CA TYR A 396 1.30 16.19 4.87
C TYR A 396 -0.22 16.19 5.01
N LEU A 397 -0.85 15.01 5.04
CA LEU A 397 -2.29 14.88 5.25
C LEU A 397 -2.72 15.53 6.58
N LEU A 398 -2.08 15.16 7.70
CA LEU A 398 -2.41 15.75 9.01
C LEU A 398 -2.19 17.26 9.05
N ARG A 399 -1.17 17.77 8.34
CA ARG A 399 -0.91 19.20 8.22
C ARG A 399 -2.03 19.93 7.48
N TYR A 400 -2.55 19.39 6.37
CA TYR A 400 -3.72 19.94 5.70
C TYR A 400 -4.96 19.93 6.60
N LEU A 401 -5.19 18.86 7.37
CA LEU A 401 -6.32 18.81 8.32
C LEU A 401 -6.17 19.85 9.46
N LEU A 402 -4.98 19.98 10.03
CA LEU A 402 -4.69 20.99 11.06
C LEU A 402 -4.82 22.41 10.53
N MET A 403 -4.44 22.67 9.28
CA MET A 403 -4.66 23.96 8.61
C MET A 403 -6.15 24.31 8.60
N MET A 404 -7.03 23.36 8.27
CA MET A 404 -8.49 23.58 8.31
C MET A 404 -8.98 23.93 9.72
N VAL A 405 -8.42 23.29 10.76
CA VAL A 405 -8.67 23.67 12.16
C VAL A 405 -8.23 25.11 12.41
N GLY A 406 -7.03 25.48 11.94
CA GLY A 406 -6.48 26.83 12.04
C GLY A 406 -7.37 27.89 11.44
N PHE A 407 -7.87 27.70 10.21
CA PHE A 407 -8.76 28.67 9.55
C PHE A 407 -10.02 28.94 10.37
N VAL A 408 -10.69 27.88 10.85
CA VAL A 408 -11.91 28.00 11.65
C VAL A 408 -11.63 28.66 13.00
N GLU A 409 -10.57 28.26 13.69
CA GLU A 409 -10.23 28.82 15.01
C GLU A 409 -9.82 30.30 14.92
N THR A 410 -9.06 30.68 13.89
CA THR A 410 -8.70 32.08 13.64
C THR A 410 -9.94 32.94 13.37
N ALA A 411 -10.85 32.49 12.49
CA ALA A 411 -12.07 33.22 12.20
C ALA A 411 -12.96 33.40 13.45
N LEU A 412 -13.03 32.37 14.30
CA LEU A 412 -13.79 32.43 15.54
C LEU A 412 -13.13 33.29 16.61
N LEU A 413 -11.79 33.33 16.66
CA LEU A 413 -11.06 34.26 17.51
C LEU A 413 -11.35 35.71 17.11
N VAL A 414 -11.29 36.02 15.81
CA VAL A 414 -11.64 37.34 15.27
C VAL A 414 -13.09 37.69 15.59
N ALA A 415 -14.04 36.77 15.37
CA ALA A 415 -15.45 37.01 15.66
C ALA A 415 -15.72 37.28 17.15
N ARG A 416 -15.02 36.59 18.07
CA ARG A 416 -15.08 36.88 19.51
C ARG A 416 -14.54 38.26 19.83
N GLY A 417 -13.39 38.62 19.25
CA GLY A 417 -12.78 39.94 19.43
C GLY A 417 -13.66 41.08 18.95
N VAL A 418 -14.21 40.97 17.73
CA VAL A 418 -15.11 41.98 17.14
C VAL A 418 -16.39 42.14 17.95
N LYS A 419 -16.97 41.05 18.47
CA LYS A 419 -18.18 41.11 19.29
C LYS A 419 -17.93 41.43 20.76
N GLY A 420 -16.66 41.42 21.21
CA GLY A 420 -16.30 41.64 22.62
C GLY A 420 -16.86 40.57 23.57
N VAL A 421 -17.09 39.34 23.10
CA VAL A 421 -17.69 38.25 23.91
C VAL A 421 -16.75 37.07 24.07
N ARG A 422 -16.82 36.42 25.24
CA ARG A 422 -16.08 35.17 25.50
C ARG A 422 -16.70 33.98 24.77
N GLU A 423 -18.03 33.94 24.70
CA GLU A 423 -18.79 32.88 24.03
C GLU A 423 -19.67 33.46 22.94
N LEU A 424 -19.68 32.79 21.79
CA LEU A 424 -20.48 33.20 20.64
C LEU A 424 -21.82 32.45 20.67
N PRO A 425 -22.95 33.13 20.43
CA PRO A 425 -24.23 32.45 20.26
C PRO A 425 -24.16 31.42 19.13
N GLU A 426 -24.92 30.32 19.24
CA GLU A 426 -24.89 29.22 18.27
C GLU A 426 -25.16 29.69 16.83
N GLY A 427 -26.14 30.56 16.62
CA GLY A 427 -26.40 31.14 15.30
C GLY A 427 -25.27 32.02 14.76
N THR A 428 -24.39 32.54 15.62
CA THR A 428 -23.15 33.20 15.18
C THR A 428 -22.08 32.19 14.80
N LEU A 429 -21.90 31.13 15.61
CA LEU A 429 -20.97 30.04 15.30
C LEU A 429 -21.28 29.40 13.95
N LEU A 430 -22.57 29.12 13.69
CA LEU A 430 -23.02 28.59 12.42
C LEU A 430 -22.69 29.54 11.27
N ARG A 431 -23.00 30.83 11.39
CA ARG A 431 -22.72 31.82 10.33
C ARG A 431 -21.23 31.95 10.05
N VAL A 432 -20.40 32.13 11.08
CA VAL A 432 -18.94 32.23 10.92
C VAL A 432 -18.38 30.95 10.31
N GLY A 433 -18.79 29.78 10.82
CA GLY A 433 -18.39 28.49 10.27
C GLY A 433 -18.78 28.35 8.79
N THR A 434 -20.03 28.66 8.45
CA THR A 434 -20.52 28.61 7.06
C THR A 434 -19.73 29.56 6.17
N SER A 435 -19.46 30.80 6.61
CA SER A 435 -18.64 31.76 5.87
C SER A 435 -17.23 31.23 5.61
N VAL A 436 -16.58 30.64 6.61
CA VAL A 436 -15.25 30.03 6.44
C VAL A 436 -15.33 28.86 5.45
N ALA A 437 -16.32 27.98 5.59
CA ALA A 437 -16.51 26.84 4.69
C ALA A 437 -16.71 27.28 3.24
N VAL A 438 -17.52 28.31 3.00
CA VAL A 438 -17.74 28.88 1.66
C VAL A 438 -16.48 29.53 1.12
N VAL A 439 -15.79 30.37 1.91
CA VAL A 439 -14.57 31.06 1.45
C VAL A 439 -13.49 30.03 1.11
N VAL A 440 -13.20 29.10 2.01
CA VAL A 440 -12.17 28.07 1.79
C VAL A 440 -12.58 27.16 0.63
N GLY A 441 -13.83 26.72 0.57
CA GLY A 441 -14.33 25.88 -0.53
C GLY A 441 -14.22 26.54 -1.89
N VAL A 442 -14.61 27.81 -2.00
CA VAL A 442 -14.48 28.59 -3.25
C VAL A 442 -13.02 28.82 -3.61
N SER A 443 -12.17 29.16 -2.63
CA SER A 443 -10.72 29.34 -2.87
C SER A 443 -10.08 28.06 -3.39
N VAL A 444 -10.34 26.92 -2.75
CA VAL A 444 -9.83 25.61 -3.20
C VAL A 444 -10.36 25.30 -4.59
N LEU A 445 -11.66 25.47 -4.84
CA LEU A 445 -12.25 25.24 -6.17
C LEU A 445 -11.56 26.09 -7.25
N VAL A 446 -11.37 27.39 -7.03
CA VAL A 446 -10.72 28.28 -8.01
C VAL A 446 -9.27 27.87 -8.24
N ILE A 447 -8.52 27.54 -7.17
CA ILE A 447 -7.14 27.05 -7.29
C ILE A 447 -7.10 25.78 -8.13
N GLN A 448 -7.98 24.81 -7.87
CA GLN A 448 -8.00 23.54 -8.58
C GLN A 448 -8.45 23.69 -10.04
N LEU A 449 -9.47 24.50 -10.32
CA LEU A 449 -9.91 24.77 -11.69
C LEU A 449 -8.81 25.45 -12.53
N MET A 450 -8.05 26.37 -11.92
CA MET A 450 -6.89 26.98 -12.56
C MET A 450 -5.76 25.98 -12.76
N PHE A 451 -5.47 25.15 -11.75
CA PHE A 451 -4.40 24.17 -11.76
C PHE A 451 -4.60 23.09 -12.83
N PHE A 452 -5.80 22.51 -12.91
CA PHE A 452 -6.19 21.54 -13.95
C PHE A 452 -6.52 22.19 -15.30
N ARG A 453 -6.33 23.51 -15.46
CA ARG A 453 -6.56 24.25 -16.70
C ARG A 453 -7.97 24.09 -17.30
N VAL A 454 -8.97 23.90 -16.44
CA VAL A 454 -10.40 23.76 -16.79
C VAL A 454 -11.24 24.94 -16.32
N MET A 455 -10.61 26.06 -15.93
CA MET A 455 -11.29 27.25 -15.44
C MET A 455 -12.20 27.86 -16.53
N PRO A 456 -13.52 28.01 -16.28
CA PRO A 456 -14.43 28.57 -17.28
C PRO A 456 -14.03 29.99 -17.71
N GLY A 457 -13.88 30.19 -19.03
CA GLY A 457 -13.49 31.48 -19.63
C GLY A 457 -11.99 31.80 -19.58
N ALA A 458 -11.16 30.93 -19.00
CA ALA A 458 -9.72 31.03 -19.13
C ALA A 458 -9.26 30.54 -20.51
N ARG A 459 -8.10 31.03 -20.96
CA ARG A 459 -7.43 30.60 -22.19
C ARG A 459 -5.93 30.85 -22.08
N PHE A 460 -5.15 30.15 -22.89
CA PHE A 460 -3.74 30.47 -23.06
C PHE A 460 -3.57 31.84 -23.70
N THR A 461 -2.68 32.64 -23.13
CA THR A 461 -2.26 33.95 -23.64
C THR A 461 -0.75 34.10 -23.52
N THR A 462 -0.15 34.99 -24.31
CA THR A 462 1.27 35.26 -24.22
C THR A 462 1.53 36.38 -23.21
N HIS A 463 2.38 36.13 -22.22
CA HIS A 463 2.84 37.11 -21.25
C HIS A 463 4.38 37.01 -21.15
N ASN A 464 5.09 38.12 -21.39
CA ASN A 464 6.56 38.16 -21.45
C ASN A 464 7.20 37.12 -22.40
N GLY A 465 6.53 36.78 -23.49
CA GLY A 465 7.01 35.78 -24.46
C GLY A 465 6.72 34.32 -24.09
N GLU A 466 6.13 34.07 -22.91
CA GLU A 466 5.73 32.74 -22.44
C GLU A 466 4.23 32.52 -22.64
N SER A 467 3.83 31.29 -22.97
CA SER A 467 2.42 30.89 -22.99
C SER A 467 1.95 30.63 -21.57
N VAL A 468 0.99 31.43 -21.10
CA VAL A 468 0.44 31.35 -19.74
C VAL A 468 -1.07 31.11 -19.79
N TYR A 469 -1.57 30.24 -18.91
CA TYR A 469 -2.99 30.02 -18.75
C TYR A 469 -3.60 31.12 -17.88
N SER A 470 -4.48 31.93 -18.47
CA SER A 470 -4.98 33.16 -17.86
C SER A 470 -6.50 33.25 -17.87
N TRP A 471 -7.05 33.70 -16.74
CA TRP A 471 -8.47 33.93 -16.52
C TRP A 471 -8.80 35.41 -16.36
N GLY A 472 -9.93 35.83 -16.95
CA GLY A 472 -10.41 37.22 -16.92
C GLY A 472 -11.62 37.47 -17.82
N ILE A 473 -12.01 38.74 -17.96
CA ILE A 473 -13.16 39.18 -18.77
C ILE A 473 -12.66 40.10 -19.89
N GLY A 474 -12.95 39.72 -21.14
CA GLY A 474 -12.43 40.42 -22.32
C GLY A 474 -10.90 40.40 -22.37
N ASP A 475 -10.29 41.58 -22.46
CA ASP A 475 -8.84 41.76 -22.46
C ASP A 475 -8.24 41.91 -21.05
N TRP A 476 -9.06 42.11 -20.02
CA TRP A 476 -8.61 42.22 -18.64
C TRP A 476 -8.45 40.84 -18.00
N ARG A 477 -7.19 40.42 -17.76
CA ARG A 477 -6.81 39.07 -17.29
C ARG A 477 -5.99 39.12 -15.99
N PRO A 478 -6.62 39.32 -14.82
CA PRO A 478 -5.91 39.56 -13.57
C PRO A 478 -5.30 38.30 -12.93
N ILE A 479 -5.74 37.10 -13.33
CA ILE A 479 -5.24 35.83 -12.76
C ILE A 479 -4.57 35.05 -13.88
N SER A 480 -3.28 34.74 -13.71
CA SER A 480 -2.50 33.95 -14.67
C SER A 480 -1.58 33.00 -13.92
N LEU A 481 -1.41 31.80 -14.47
CA LEU A 481 -0.32 30.91 -14.08
C LEU A 481 1.02 31.46 -14.60
N THR A 482 2.13 30.93 -14.08
CA THR A 482 3.48 31.25 -14.57
C THR A 482 3.80 30.43 -15.82
N GLY A 483 4.73 30.88 -16.68
CA GLY A 483 5.11 30.12 -17.89
C GLY A 483 5.75 28.77 -17.61
N ASN A 484 6.27 28.57 -16.40
CA ASN A 484 6.81 27.28 -15.93
C ASN A 484 5.75 26.36 -15.31
N SER A 485 4.48 26.79 -15.21
CA SER A 485 3.42 25.95 -14.65
C SER A 485 3.08 24.84 -15.63
N THR A 486 3.28 23.58 -15.23
CA THR A 486 2.86 22.40 -16.01
C THR A 486 1.37 22.11 -15.83
N ASP A 487 0.83 21.22 -16.65
CA ASP A 487 -0.51 20.66 -16.42
C ASP A 487 -0.50 19.71 -15.19
N ALA A 488 -1.68 19.38 -14.69
CA ALA A 488 -1.85 18.44 -13.58
C ALA A 488 -1.44 17.02 -14.00
N LEU A 489 -0.27 16.58 -13.55
CA LEU A 489 0.23 15.23 -13.84
C LEU A 489 -0.69 14.13 -13.28
N SER A 490 -1.42 14.43 -12.21
CA SER A 490 -2.48 13.57 -11.67
C SER A 490 -3.57 13.20 -12.69
N ASP A 491 -3.97 14.10 -13.60
CA ASP A 491 -4.87 13.78 -14.73
C ASP A 491 -4.14 12.93 -15.77
N ALA A 492 -2.96 13.39 -16.21
CA ALA A 492 -2.19 12.76 -17.27
C ALA A 492 -1.81 11.31 -16.96
N TRP A 493 -1.39 11.02 -15.73
CA TRP A 493 -0.99 9.66 -15.31
C TRP A 493 -2.20 8.73 -15.20
N SER A 494 -3.33 9.22 -14.67
CA SER A 494 -4.55 8.41 -14.58
C SER A 494 -5.06 8.03 -15.96
N ARG A 495 -5.06 8.99 -16.90
CA ARG A 495 -5.39 8.74 -18.31
C ARG A 495 -4.43 7.73 -18.93
N TYR A 496 -3.12 7.99 -18.82
CA TYR A 496 -2.10 7.13 -19.40
C TYR A 496 -2.19 5.68 -18.90
N ASN A 497 -2.44 5.46 -17.61
CA ASN A 497 -2.56 4.13 -17.04
C ASN A 497 -3.82 3.40 -17.54
N PHE A 498 -4.97 4.10 -17.59
CA PHE A 498 -6.26 3.46 -17.84
C PHE A 498 -6.69 3.39 -19.31
N THR A 499 -6.00 4.07 -20.23
CA THR A 499 -6.10 3.67 -21.65
C THR A 499 -5.54 2.28 -21.91
N GLY A 500 -4.67 1.79 -21.01
CA GLY A 500 -4.20 0.41 -20.97
C GLY A 500 -3.08 0.11 -21.95
N TYR A 501 -2.54 -1.11 -21.89
CA TYR A 501 -1.52 -1.58 -22.83
C TYR A 501 -2.04 -1.56 -24.27
N GLU A 502 -3.31 -1.93 -24.45
CA GLU A 502 -3.96 -2.14 -25.74
C GLU A 502 -4.10 -0.86 -26.57
N ASP A 503 -4.02 0.31 -25.94
CA ASP A 503 -4.13 1.63 -26.59
C ASP A 503 -2.74 2.25 -26.86
N LYS A 504 -1.65 1.60 -26.48
CA LYS A 504 -0.30 2.13 -26.75
C LYS A 504 0.08 1.93 -28.20
N ASN A 505 0.72 2.94 -28.79
CA ASN A 505 1.16 2.91 -30.19
C ASN A 505 2.03 1.68 -30.52
N ALA A 506 2.87 1.25 -29.57
CA ALA A 506 3.73 0.08 -29.73
C ALA A 506 3.09 -1.24 -29.26
N TYR A 507 1.77 -1.29 -28.99
CA TYR A 507 1.10 -2.50 -28.52
C TYR A 507 1.21 -3.67 -29.50
N GLY A 508 1.14 -3.40 -30.81
CA GLY A 508 1.33 -4.43 -31.83
C GLY A 508 2.71 -5.09 -31.78
N GLU A 509 3.76 -4.31 -31.52
CA GLU A 509 5.13 -4.80 -31.35
C GLU A 509 5.27 -5.62 -30.06
N TYR A 510 4.74 -5.11 -28.94
CA TYR A 510 4.69 -5.82 -27.66
C TYR A 510 3.97 -7.16 -27.76
N LYS A 511 2.75 -7.14 -28.32
CA LYS A 511 1.91 -8.33 -28.46
C LYS A 511 2.55 -9.36 -29.39
N ALA A 512 3.19 -8.94 -30.48
CA ALA A 512 3.93 -9.85 -31.36
C ALA A 512 5.09 -10.55 -30.65
N LEU A 513 5.83 -9.86 -29.79
CA LEU A 513 6.89 -10.47 -28.97
C LEU A 513 6.30 -11.48 -27.98
N VAL A 514 5.25 -11.10 -27.26
CA VAL A 514 4.55 -12.00 -26.32
C VAL A 514 4.04 -13.26 -27.03
N ASP A 515 3.43 -13.11 -28.22
CA ASP A 515 2.93 -14.24 -29.01
C ASP A 515 4.07 -15.12 -29.55
N THR A 516 5.21 -14.52 -29.89
CA THR A 516 6.42 -15.25 -30.28
C THR A 516 6.91 -16.13 -29.13
N MET A 517 6.98 -15.59 -27.92
CA MET A 517 7.37 -16.33 -26.73
C MET A 517 6.36 -17.43 -26.37
N ALA A 518 5.05 -17.14 -26.45
CA ALA A 518 4.01 -18.15 -26.26
C ALA A 518 4.15 -19.30 -27.27
N GLY A 519 4.45 -18.97 -28.53
CA GLY A 519 4.70 -19.95 -29.59
C GLY A 519 5.94 -20.82 -29.34
N LEU A 520 7.02 -20.25 -28.80
CA LEU A 520 8.20 -21.01 -28.36
C LEU A 520 7.87 -21.95 -27.19
N GLY A 521 7.12 -21.45 -26.21
CA GLY A 521 6.65 -22.25 -25.07
C GLY A 521 5.82 -23.48 -25.48
N ALA A 522 5.01 -23.33 -26.53
CA ALA A 522 4.19 -24.41 -27.08
C ALA A 522 4.95 -25.35 -28.04
N ASP A 523 6.15 -24.99 -28.50
CA ASP A 523 6.95 -25.78 -29.42
C ASP A 523 7.71 -26.89 -28.66
N PRO A 524 7.48 -28.18 -28.94
CA PRO A 524 8.18 -29.28 -28.28
C PRO A 524 9.71 -29.27 -28.48
N ALA A 525 10.22 -28.53 -29.47
CA ALA A 525 11.66 -28.39 -29.70
C ALA A 525 12.33 -27.38 -28.75
N HIS A 526 11.55 -26.53 -28.08
CA HIS A 526 12.03 -25.45 -27.22
C HIS A 526 11.37 -25.54 -25.82
N GLY A 527 10.05 -25.40 -25.75
CA GLY A 527 9.24 -25.62 -24.55
C GLY A 527 9.18 -24.44 -23.57
N CYS A 528 8.47 -24.63 -22.47
CA CYS A 528 8.37 -23.66 -21.39
C CYS A 528 9.74 -23.38 -20.74
N GLY A 529 9.95 -22.15 -20.26
CA GLY A 529 11.24 -21.75 -19.70
C GLY A 529 11.25 -20.33 -19.14
N ARG A 530 12.35 -19.97 -18.50
CA ARG A 530 12.57 -18.62 -17.96
C ARG A 530 13.14 -17.71 -19.04
N ALA A 531 12.62 -16.50 -19.12
CA ALA A 531 13.12 -15.49 -20.03
C ALA A 531 13.72 -14.29 -19.29
N LEU A 532 14.90 -13.85 -19.72
CA LEU A 532 15.46 -12.55 -19.43
C LEU A 532 15.29 -11.64 -20.65
N TRP A 533 15.03 -10.37 -20.43
CA TRP A 533 14.88 -9.37 -21.48
C TRP A 533 15.79 -8.19 -21.21
N GLU A 534 16.25 -7.55 -22.28
CA GLU A 534 17.07 -6.34 -22.21
C GLU A 534 16.32 -5.21 -21.50
N ASN A 535 16.88 -4.76 -20.37
CA ASN A 535 16.42 -3.58 -19.67
C ASN A 535 16.81 -2.35 -20.49
N ASN A 536 15.86 -1.44 -20.69
CA ASN A 536 16.10 -0.18 -21.38
C ASN A 536 14.94 0.79 -21.13
N SER A 537 15.22 2.10 -21.07
CA SER A 537 14.17 3.11 -20.92
C SER A 537 13.22 3.17 -22.13
N GLU A 538 13.67 2.77 -23.32
CA GLU A 538 12.85 2.68 -24.53
C GLU A 538 11.68 1.68 -24.39
N ASN A 539 11.78 0.70 -23.50
CA ASN A 539 10.67 -0.22 -23.20
C ASN A 539 9.41 0.51 -22.71
N GLY A 540 9.56 1.75 -22.20
CA GLY A 540 8.46 2.63 -21.80
C GLY A 540 7.41 2.82 -22.90
N LYS A 541 7.79 2.69 -24.18
CA LYS A 541 6.86 2.78 -25.33
C LYS A 541 5.74 1.75 -25.31
N TYR A 542 5.93 0.61 -24.64
CA TYR A 542 4.89 -0.41 -24.47
C TYR A 542 3.86 -0.06 -23.39
N GLY A 543 4.03 1.06 -22.70
CA GLY A 543 3.16 1.52 -21.63
C GLY A 543 3.86 1.61 -20.29
N THR A 544 4.92 0.83 -20.05
CA THR A 544 5.81 0.93 -18.89
C THR A 544 7.13 0.24 -19.25
N THR A 545 8.25 0.69 -18.67
CA THR A 545 9.56 0.06 -18.85
C THR A 545 9.60 -1.39 -18.37
N MET A 546 8.60 -1.78 -17.58
CA MET A 546 8.44 -3.07 -16.92
C MET A 546 7.45 -4.01 -17.63
N ALA A 547 7.03 -3.69 -18.87
CA ALA A 547 5.94 -4.40 -19.55
C ALA A 547 6.18 -5.91 -19.69
N LEU A 548 7.43 -6.33 -19.84
CA LEU A 548 7.80 -7.73 -20.02
C LEU A 548 7.83 -8.54 -18.70
N MET A 549 7.69 -7.89 -17.54
CA MET A 549 7.36 -8.60 -16.29
C MET A 549 6.04 -9.39 -16.41
N LEU A 550 5.15 -9.01 -17.33
CA LEU A 550 3.89 -9.70 -17.59
C LEU A 550 3.99 -10.87 -18.59
N LEU A 551 5.16 -11.20 -19.13
CA LEU A 551 5.31 -12.41 -19.99
C LEU A 551 4.60 -13.66 -19.40
N PRO A 552 4.80 -14.02 -18.13
CA PRO A 552 4.09 -15.17 -17.54
C PRO A 552 2.57 -14.96 -17.44
N HIS A 553 2.10 -13.72 -17.28
CA HIS A 553 0.66 -13.43 -17.28
C HIS A 553 0.03 -13.70 -18.65
N TRP A 554 0.75 -13.42 -19.74
CA TRP A 554 0.24 -13.59 -21.10
C TRP A 554 0.47 -14.97 -21.70
N THR A 555 1.36 -15.76 -21.10
CA THR A 555 1.75 -17.10 -21.58
C THR A 555 1.28 -18.22 -20.64
N ASP A 556 0.30 -17.93 -19.78
CA ASP A 556 -0.25 -18.86 -18.79
C ASP A 556 0.83 -19.51 -17.91
N GLY A 557 1.88 -18.75 -17.59
CA GLY A 557 3.01 -19.19 -16.78
C GLY A 557 4.05 -20.06 -17.49
N CYS A 558 3.84 -20.41 -18.77
CA CYS A 558 4.79 -21.24 -19.52
C CYS A 558 6.12 -20.51 -19.80
N ILE A 559 6.07 -19.21 -20.12
CA ILE A 559 7.27 -18.38 -20.21
C ILE A 559 7.33 -17.46 -18.99
N ALA A 560 8.21 -17.79 -18.06
CA ALA A 560 8.49 -16.95 -16.90
C ALA A 560 9.33 -15.72 -17.29
N SER A 561 9.32 -14.68 -16.45
CA SER A 561 10.16 -13.49 -16.61
C SER A 561 11.12 -13.40 -15.44
N MET A 562 12.42 -13.31 -15.68
CA MET A 562 13.40 -13.17 -14.59
C MET A 562 13.20 -11.86 -13.81
N GLU A 563 12.69 -10.82 -14.46
CA GLU A 563 12.29 -9.59 -13.79
C GLU A 563 10.81 -9.61 -13.41
N GLY A 564 10.52 -9.17 -12.19
CA GLY A 564 9.17 -9.04 -11.64
C GLY A 564 8.96 -7.73 -10.89
N LEU A 565 7.78 -7.51 -10.33
CA LEU A 565 7.49 -6.28 -9.59
C LEU A 565 7.86 -6.34 -8.10
N PHE A 566 7.74 -7.51 -7.48
CA PHE A 566 7.93 -7.65 -6.03
C PHE A 566 9.42 -7.82 -5.68
N PHE A 567 10.20 -6.75 -5.86
CA PHE A 567 11.67 -6.82 -5.75
C PHE A 567 12.15 -7.37 -4.41
N GLU A 568 11.56 -6.95 -3.29
CA GLU A 568 12.00 -7.45 -1.97
C GLU A 568 11.52 -8.87 -1.65
N ALA A 569 10.75 -9.52 -2.53
CA ALA A 569 10.09 -10.79 -2.19
C ALA A 569 10.95 -12.03 -2.41
N SER A 570 12.07 -11.96 -3.14
CA SER A 570 12.97 -13.08 -3.41
C SER A 570 14.40 -12.75 -3.03
N GLY A 571 15.11 -13.69 -2.40
CA GLY A 571 16.56 -13.57 -2.18
C GLY A 571 17.37 -13.62 -3.48
N THR A 572 16.75 -14.03 -4.59
CA THR A 572 17.42 -14.12 -5.90
C THR A 572 17.38 -12.81 -6.70
N THR A 573 16.58 -11.82 -6.26
CA THR A 573 16.43 -10.51 -6.93
C THR A 573 17.76 -9.81 -7.27
N PRO A 574 18.77 -9.73 -6.39
CA PRO A 574 20.04 -9.05 -6.70
C PRO A 574 20.79 -9.67 -7.89
N TYR A 575 20.73 -11.00 -8.00
CA TYR A 575 21.43 -11.75 -9.05
C TYR A 575 20.73 -11.59 -10.41
N HIS A 576 19.39 -11.49 -10.41
CA HIS A 576 18.65 -11.06 -11.60
C HIS A 576 19.17 -9.71 -12.11
N PHE A 577 19.27 -8.69 -11.25
CA PHE A 577 19.63 -7.35 -11.72
C PHE A 577 21.05 -7.25 -12.29
N VAL A 578 22.04 -7.96 -11.73
CA VAL A 578 23.39 -8.01 -12.32
C VAL A 578 23.40 -8.81 -13.63
N THR A 579 22.55 -9.83 -13.77
CA THR A 579 22.35 -10.58 -15.03
C THR A 579 21.71 -9.70 -16.10
N ALA A 580 20.65 -8.97 -15.74
CA ALA A 580 19.96 -8.04 -16.62
C ALA A 580 20.91 -6.94 -17.10
N ALA A 581 21.71 -6.35 -16.22
CA ALA A 581 22.74 -5.38 -16.59
C ALA A 581 23.74 -5.96 -17.60
N ALA A 582 24.29 -7.15 -17.34
CA ALA A 582 25.25 -7.79 -18.23
C ALA A 582 24.70 -8.04 -19.64
N MET A 583 23.41 -8.37 -19.76
CA MET A 583 22.75 -8.63 -21.05
C MET A 583 22.12 -7.39 -21.71
N SER A 584 22.22 -6.21 -21.09
CA SER A 584 21.57 -4.99 -21.59
C SER A 584 22.58 -3.90 -21.95
N ALA A 585 22.30 -3.14 -23.01
CA ALA A 585 23.15 -2.00 -23.37
C ALA A 585 23.26 -0.95 -22.24
N SER A 586 22.16 -0.77 -21.49
CA SER A 586 22.11 0.04 -20.27
C SER A 586 21.03 -0.52 -19.33
N SER A 587 21.13 -0.28 -18.02
CA SER A 587 20.14 -0.76 -17.05
C SER A 587 19.96 0.26 -15.92
N SER A 588 18.77 0.32 -15.34
CA SER A 588 18.42 1.23 -14.23
C SER A 588 19.07 0.85 -12.90
N ASN A 589 19.50 -0.40 -12.73
CA ASN A 589 20.27 -0.90 -11.59
C ASN A 589 19.66 -0.54 -10.21
N PRO A 590 18.43 -0.99 -9.91
CA PRO A 590 17.64 -0.48 -8.80
C PRO A 590 18.12 -0.93 -7.41
N VAL A 591 18.79 -2.09 -7.31
CA VAL A 591 19.43 -2.52 -6.05
C VAL A 591 20.75 -1.78 -5.91
N ARG A 592 20.87 -0.92 -4.90
CA ARG A 592 22.08 -0.10 -4.71
C ARG A 592 23.25 -0.95 -4.20
N GLN A 593 24.46 -0.40 -4.28
CA GLN A 593 25.71 -1.01 -3.79
C GLN A 593 26.15 -2.33 -4.48
N LEU A 594 25.38 -2.88 -5.43
CA LEU A 594 25.86 -4.00 -6.24
C LEU A 594 26.92 -3.52 -7.25
N ARG A 595 27.73 -4.45 -7.75
CA ARG A 595 28.74 -4.21 -8.79
C ARG A 595 28.16 -4.62 -10.13
N TYR A 596 27.73 -3.64 -10.93
CA TYR A 596 27.10 -3.90 -12.23
C TYR A 596 28.11 -3.80 -13.37
N ASP A 597 28.07 -4.78 -14.27
CA ASP A 597 28.74 -4.75 -15.57
C ASP A 597 27.65 -4.63 -16.64
N ASN A 598 27.61 -3.53 -17.40
CA ASN A 598 26.62 -3.37 -18.47
C ASN A 598 27.18 -3.91 -19.79
N ASN A 599 26.32 -4.56 -20.58
CA ASN A 599 26.61 -4.99 -21.95
C ASN A 599 27.87 -5.89 -22.09
N ASP A 600 27.99 -6.87 -21.20
CA ASP A 600 29.04 -7.88 -21.16
C ASP A 600 28.40 -9.27 -21.18
N ALA A 601 28.03 -9.74 -22.38
CA ALA A 601 27.35 -11.03 -22.53
C ALA A 601 28.24 -12.23 -22.19
N ALA A 602 29.57 -12.08 -22.19
CA ALA A 602 30.48 -13.15 -21.78
C ALA A 602 30.30 -13.48 -20.29
N LYS A 603 30.16 -12.46 -19.43
CA LYS A 603 29.72 -12.64 -18.04
C LYS A 603 28.25 -13.04 -17.96
N GLY A 604 27.41 -12.38 -18.77
CA GLY A 604 25.97 -12.59 -18.79
C GLY A 604 25.55 -14.04 -19.04
N VAL A 605 26.22 -14.77 -19.95
CA VAL A 605 25.95 -16.19 -20.22
C VAL A 605 26.12 -17.06 -18.97
N GLN A 606 27.20 -16.86 -18.21
CA GLN A 606 27.44 -17.60 -16.97
C GLN A 606 26.34 -17.33 -15.94
N TYR A 607 25.88 -16.08 -15.86
CA TYR A 607 24.80 -15.69 -14.97
C TYR A 607 23.44 -16.27 -15.40
N LEU A 608 23.15 -16.27 -16.70
CA LEU A 608 21.94 -16.87 -17.29
C LEU A 608 21.89 -18.38 -16.96
N GLN A 609 23.01 -19.10 -17.14
CA GLN A 609 23.12 -20.52 -16.83
C GLN A 609 22.93 -20.80 -15.34
N ALA A 610 23.60 -20.04 -14.46
CA ALA A 610 23.47 -20.18 -13.02
C ALA A 610 22.02 -19.99 -12.52
N LEU A 611 21.24 -19.14 -13.20
CA LEU A 611 19.83 -18.88 -12.88
C LEU A 611 18.83 -19.72 -13.70
N ALA A 612 19.28 -20.69 -14.50
CA ALA A 612 18.46 -21.49 -15.42
C ALA A 612 17.56 -20.62 -16.32
N VAL A 613 18.15 -19.62 -16.99
CA VAL A 613 17.41 -18.76 -17.93
C VAL A 613 17.50 -19.33 -19.34
N ASP A 614 16.40 -19.91 -19.81
CA ASP A 614 16.34 -20.61 -21.10
C ASP A 614 16.34 -19.66 -22.30
N TYR A 615 15.78 -18.47 -22.14
CA TYR A 615 15.64 -17.49 -23.22
C TYR A 615 16.19 -16.13 -22.83
N VAL A 616 16.94 -15.50 -23.74
CA VAL A 616 17.30 -14.08 -23.62
C VAL A 616 16.81 -13.29 -24.82
N MET A 617 16.17 -12.16 -24.55
CA MET A 617 15.59 -11.26 -25.55
C MET A 617 16.35 -9.94 -25.52
N VAL A 618 16.96 -9.53 -26.64
CA VAL A 618 17.70 -8.26 -26.76
C VAL A 618 17.27 -7.51 -28.02
N PHE A 619 17.25 -6.18 -27.99
CA PHE A 619 16.76 -5.36 -29.11
C PHE A 619 17.70 -4.24 -29.53
N THR A 620 18.59 -3.76 -28.66
CA THR A 620 19.57 -2.76 -29.06
C THR A 620 20.70 -3.40 -29.87
N GLU A 621 21.26 -2.66 -30.82
CA GLU A 621 22.35 -3.19 -31.65
C GLU A 621 23.61 -3.54 -30.83
N ALA A 622 23.84 -2.84 -29.71
CA ALA A 622 24.96 -3.12 -28.82
C ALA A 622 24.78 -4.45 -28.08
N ALA A 623 23.58 -4.74 -27.57
CA ALA A 623 23.28 -6.00 -26.89
C ALA A 623 23.22 -7.17 -27.86
N LYS A 624 22.66 -6.98 -29.06
CA LYS A 624 22.68 -7.99 -30.14
C LYS A 624 24.10 -8.38 -30.52
N ALA A 625 24.99 -7.41 -30.74
CA ALA A 625 26.37 -7.69 -31.09
C ALA A 625 27.13 -8.47 -29.99
N GLN A 626 26.84 -8.20 -28.72
CA GLN A 626 27.39 -8.96 -27.59
C GLN A 626 26.83 -10.39 -27.55
N ALA A 627 25.52 -10.55 -27.74
CA ALA A 627 24.86 -11.84 -27.75
C ALA A 627 25.33 -12.73 -28.92
N ASP A 628 25.42 -12.18 -30.13
CA ASP A 628 25.89 -12.88 -31.34
C ASP A 628 27.33 -13.38 -31.24
N ALA A 629 28.13 -12.79 -30.34
CA ALA A 629 29.51 -13.20 -30.10
C ALA A 629 29.64 -14.41 -29.17
N GLN A 630 28.57 -14.83 -28.48
CA GLN A 630 28.60 -15.94 -27.53
C GLN A 630 28.13 -17.25 -28.17
N PRO A 631 28.95 -18.31 -28.19
CA PRO A 631 28.56 -19.60 -28.77
C PRO A 631 27.43 -20.31 -28.01
N GLU A 632 27.20 -19.99 -26.74
CA GLU A 632 26.14 -20.54 -25.89
C GLU A 632 24.76 -19.93 -26.19
N LEU A 633 24.71 -18.82 -26.94
CA LEU A 633 23.48 -18.12 -27.29
C LEU A 633 23.10 -18.44 -28.74
N ARG A 634 22.05 -19.24 -28.90
CA ARG A 634 21.54 -19.63 -30.22
C ARG A 634 20.37 -18.74 -30.61
N LEU A 635 20.52 -17.89 -31.63
CA LEU A 635 19.41 -17.12 -32.18
C LEU A 635 18.34 -18.07 -32.73
N ILE A 636 17.12 -18.02 -32.18
CA ILE A 636 16.01 -18.92 -32.55
C ILE A 636 14.84 -18.19 -33.19
N ARG A 637 14.60 -16.91 -32.86
CA ARG A 637 13.53 -16.09 -33.44
C ARG A 637 13.93 -14.61 -33.49
N GLU A 638 13.27 -13.89 -34.39
CA GLU A 638 13.25 -12.42 -34.44
C GLU A 638 11.79 -11.95 -34.35
N SER A 639 11.52 -10.91 -33.57
CA SER A 639 10.18 -10.32 -33.43
C SER A 639 10.27 -8.80 -33.34
N GLY A 640 10.01 -8.12 -34.46
CA GLY A 640 10.21 -6.68 -34.55
C GLY A 640 11.69 -6.33 -34.33
N PRO A 641 12.03 -5.44 -33.38
CA PRO A 641 13.42 -5.12 -33.08
C PRO A 641 14.12 -6.18 -32.23
N TRP A 642 13.40 -7.16 -31.67
CA TRP A 642 13.93 -8.13 -30.72
C TRP A 642 14.53 -9.36 -31.41
N ASN A 643 15.73 -9.73 -30.98
CA ASN A 643 16.34 -11.03 -31.21
C ASN A 643 16.12 -11.90 -29.97
N VAL A 644 15.61 -13.11 -30.18
CA VAL A 644 15.37 -14.10 -29.11
C VAL A 644 16.37 -15.23 -29.26
N TYR A 645 17.22 -15.39 -28.25
CA TYR A 645 18.22 -16.44 -28.17
C TYR A 645 17.78 -17.50 -27.16
N GLU A 646 18.03 -18.76 -27.49
CA GLU A 646 18.03 -19.87 -26.55
C GLU A 646 19.41 -19.99 -25.91
N VAL A 647 19.45 -20.23 -24.62
CA VAL A 647 20.68 -20.34 -23.83
C VAL A 647 20.98 -21.81 -23.56
N ALA A 648 22.20 -22.25 -23.85
CA ALA A 648 22.63 -23.62 -23.55
C ALA A 648 23.00 -23.81 -22.06
N GLY A 649 22.75 -25.01 -21.51
CA GLY A 649 23.20 -25.39 -20.15
C GLY A 649 22.36 -24.81 -19.01
N THR A 650 21.04 -24.75 -19.19
CA THR A 650 20.10 -24.10 -18.28
C THR A 650 19.21 -25.07 -17.52
N GLU A 651 19.62 -26.33 -17.38
CA GLU A 651 18.84 -27.37 -16.72
C GLU A 651 18.36 -26.90 -15.33
N LEU A 652 17.05 -27.01 -15.06
CA LEU A 652 16.46 -26.60 -13.78
C LEU A 652 17.03 -27.41 -12.61
N VAL A 653 17.33 -28.68 -12.85
CA VAL A 653 17.89 -29.61 -11.88
C VAL A 653 19.14 -30.25 -12.48
N GLU A 654 20.29 -30.05 -11.85
CA GLU A 654 21.59 -30.48 -12.36
C GLU A 654 22.37 -31.27 -11.30
N PRO A 655 22.97 -32.43 -11.64
CA PRO A 655 23.85 -33.15 -10.72
C PRO A 655 25.15 -32.37 -10.49
N LEU A 656 25.62 -32.32 -9.24
CA LEU A 656 26.90 -31.67 -8.94
C LEU A 656 28.07 -32.61 -9.20
N SER A 657 29.15 -32.06 -9.77
CA SER A 657 30.42 -32.78 -9.99
C SER A 657 31.44 -32.59 -8.85
N VAL A 658 31.25 -31.55 -8.04
CA VAL A 658 32.07 -31.24 -6.86
C VAL A 658 31.16 -31.06 -5.65
N GLN A 659 31.55 -31.64 -4.52
CA GLN A 659 30.81 -31.56 -3.26
C GLN A 659 30.74 -30.11 -2.77
N PRO A 660 29.55 -29.61 -2.35
CA PRO A 660 29.43 -28.29 -1.75
C PRO A 660 30.23 -28.14 -0.45
N VAL A 661 30.50 -26.89 -0.08
CA VAL A 661 31.17 -26.53 1.19
C VAL A 661 30.25 -25.70 2.06
N VAL A 662 30.23 -25.97 3.36
CA VAL A 662 29.42 -25.24 4.34
C VAL A 662 30.22 -24.04 4.84
N VAL A 663 29.67 -22.84 4.69
CA VAL A 663 30.28 -21.60 5.17
C VAL A 663 29.76 -21.29 6.57
N ALA A 664 30.67 -21.08 7.51
CA ALA A 664 30.30 -20.73 8.88
C ALA A 664 29.55 -19.38 8.96
N ASP A 665 28.54 -19.33 9.84
CA ASP A 665 27.80 -18.11 10.12
C ASP A 665 28.73 -16.97 10.54
N ARG A 666 28.42 -15.77 10.05
CA ARG A 666 29.14 -14.53 10.39
C ARG A 666 28.23 -13.61 11.20
N GLU A 667 28.80 -12.87 12.14
CA GLU A 667 28.03 -11.90 12.92
C GLU A 667 27.41 -10.80 12.02
N GLY A 668 26.30 -10.22 12.46
CA GLY A 668 25.59 -9.13 11.78
C GLY A 668 24.28 -9.55 11.12
N ASP A 669 23.78 -8.70 10.23
CA ASP A 669 22.56 -8.96 9.44
C ASP A 669 22.82 -10.13 8.49
N GLN A 670 22.15 -11.26 8.74
CA GLN A 670 22.30 -12.48 7.95
C GLN A 670 21.92 -12.26 6.48
N ARG A 671 20.90 -11.42 6.20
CA ARG A 671 20.54 -11.06 4.82
C ARG A 671 21.72 -10.48 4.06
N GLU A 672 22.48 -9.58 4.70
CA GLU A 672 23.70 -9.02 4.11
C GLU A 672 24.79 -10.09 3.98
N ARG A 673 24.96 -10.96 4.99
CA ARG A 673 25.97 -12.02 4.94
C ARG A 673 25.73 -13.00 3.78
N HIS A 674 24.48 -13.36 3.50
CA HIS A 674 24.11 -14.21 2.37
C HIS A 674 24.26 -13.49 1.03
N LEU A 675 23.92 -12.19 0.96
CA LEU A 675 24.13 -11.40 -0.25
C LEU A 675 25.62 -11.31 -0.62
N GLU A 676 26.49 -11.00 0.35
CA GLU A 676 27.95 -10.95 0.15
C GLU A 676 28.48 -12.30 -0.34
N LEU A 677 28.12 -13.41 0.33
CA LEU A 677 28.57 -14.74 -0.05
C LEU A 677 28.08 -15.12 -1.45
N GLY A 678 26.78 -14.95 -1.70
CA GLY A 678 26.19 -15.31 -2.97
C GLY A 678 26.70 -14.45 -4.12
N MET A 679 26.93 -13.15 -3.92
CA MET A 679 27.45 -12.26 -4.97
C MET A 679 28.93 -12.55 -5.27
N SER A 680 29.71 -12.88 -4.23
CA SER A 680 31.11 -13.27 -4.38
C SER A 680 31.26 -14.57 -5.16
N TRP A 681 30.38 -15.55 -4.94
CA TRP A 681 30.32 -16.73 -5.80
C TRP A 681 29.81 -16.39 -7.20
N PHE A 682 28.69 -15.67 -7.30
CA PHE A 682 27.99 -15.44 -8.57
C PHE A 682 28.85 -14.69 -9.60
N GLN A 683 29.57 -13.64 -9.18
CA GLN A 683 30.39 -12.81 -10.08
C GLN A 683 31.83 -13.33 -10.28
N HIS A 684 32.27 -14.29 -9.46
CA HIS A 684 33.64 -14.83 -9.46
C HIS A 684 33.63 -16.35 -9.33
N GLN A 685 32.80 -17.05 -10.10
CA GLN A 685 32.63 -18.51 -10.00
C GLN A 685 33.96 -19.27 -10.19
N ASP A 686 34.88 -18.71 -10.97
CA ASP A 686 36.22 -19.24 -11.23
C ASP A 686 37.16 -19.17 -10.00
N GLU A 687 36.87 -18.30 -9.02
CA GLU A 687 37.61 -18.20 -7.76
C GLU A 687 37.12 -19.22 -6.70
N TRP A 688 36.00 -19.91 -6.94
CA TRP A 688 35.39 -20.85 -6.00
C TRP A 688 35.50 -22.30 -6.49
N ALA A 689 36.29 -23.12 -5.78
CA ALA A 689 36.47 -24.52 -6.13
C ALA A 689 35.25 -25.42 -5.86
N ALA A 690 34.27 -24.94 -5.08
CA ALA A 690 33.03 -25.63 -4.74
C ALA A 690 31.92 -24.63 -4.45
N LEU A 691 30.67 -25.07 -4.59
CA LEU A 691 29.49 -24.26 -4.30
C LEU A 691 29.36 -24.01 -2.79
N PRO A 692 29.27 -22.75 -2.32
CA PRO A 692 29.06 -22.47 -0.91
C PRO A 692 27.59 -22.67 -0.51
N ALA A 693 27.40 -23.33 0.63
CA ALA A 693 26.13 -23.64 1.27
C ALA A 693 26.11 -23.05 2.69
N ASP A 694 24.92 -22.69 3.19
CA ASP A 694 24.80 -22.25 4.59
C ASP A 694 24.74 -23.43 5.57
N ASP A 695 24.25 -24.58 5.10
CA ASP A 695 24.17 -25.81 5.89
C ASP A 695 24.31 -27.02 4.96
N GLY A 696 24.51 -28.20 5.54
CA GLY A 696 24.67 -29.44 4.79
C GLY A 696 25.13 -30.61 5.67
N PRO A 697 25.11 -31.84 5.13
CA PRO A 697 25.57 -33.04 5.83
C PRO A 697 26.91 -32.87 6.54
N ASP A 698 27.09 -33.51 7.70
CA ASP A 698 28.31 -33.45 8.53
C ASP A 698 29.60 -33.82 7.78
N SER A 699 29.47 -34.57 6.68
CA SER A 699 30.57 -34.96 5.80
C SER A 699 31.07 -33.85 4.87
N TRP A 700 30.32 -32.75 4.69
CA TRP A 700 30.76 -31.64 3.84
C TRP A 700 31.91 -30.86 4.49
N GLN A 701 32.80 -30.28 3.69
CA GLN A 701 33.87 -29.45 4.24
C GLN A 701 33.25 -28.20 4.86
N ARG A 702 33.61 -27.85 6.09
CA ARG A 702 33.23 -26.58 6.74
C ARG A 702 34.38 -25.59 6.57
N ILE A 703 34.07 -24.38 6.10
CA ILE A 703 35.04 -23.31 5.87
C ILE A 703 34.59 -21.99 6.50
N GLU A 704 35.55 -21.09 6.71
CA GLU A 704 35.28 -19.69 7.04
C GLU A 704 35.58 -18.83 5.81
N VAL A 705 34.92 -17.68 5.71
CA VAL A 705 35.15 -16.67 4.66
C VAL A 705 35.53 -15.34 5.29
N VAL A 706 36.42 -14.60 4.63
CA VAL A 706 36.87 -13.28 5.06
C VAL A 706 36.64 -12.25 3.96
N VAL A 707 36.49 -10.99 4.34
CA VAL A 707 36.39 -9.87 3.38
C VAL A 707 37.72 -9.73 2.65
N ASP A 708 37.65 -9.61 1.33
CA ASP A 708 38.82 -9.27 0.51
C ASP A 708 39.09 -7.77 0.59
N GLU A 709 40.01 -7.39 1.48
CA GLU A 709 40.41 -6.00 1.71
C GLU A 709 40.98 -5.31 0.45
N LEU A 710 41.43 -6.06 -0.57
CA LEU A 710 41.90 -5.46 -1.83
C LEU A 710 40.74 -5.00 -2.73
N ARG A 711 39.57 -5.64 -2.62
CA ARG A 711 38.36 -5.33 -3.39
C ARG A 711 37.34 -4.49 -2.63
N ARG A 712 37.59 -4.24 -1.33
CA ARG A 712 36.68 -3.50 -0.45
C ARG A 712 36.42 -2.07 -0.93
N GLN A 713 35.14 -1.70 -0.92
CA GLN A 713 34.67 -0.35 -1.24
C GLN A 713 33.53 0.01 -0.29
N ASP A 714 33.61 1.16 0.37
CA ASP A 714 32.68 1.55 1.44
C ASP A 714 31.20 1.64 0.98
N ASP A 715 30.97 1.84 -0.33
CA ASP A 715 29.64 1.99 -0.92
C ASP A 715 29.18 0.74 -1.71
N ARG A 716 29.87 -0.39 -1.58
CA ARG A 716 29.54 -1.64 -2.27
C ARG A 716 29.38 -2.81 -1.32
N VAL A 717 28.62 -3.82 -1.77
CA VAL A 717 28.61 -5.14 -1.12
C VAL A 717 30.04 -5.68 -1.08
N ASP A 718 30.44 -6.15 0.10
CA ASP A 718 31.77 -6.72 0.31
C ASP A 718 31.95 -7.99 -0.51
N VAL A 719 33.15 -8.13 -1.09
CA VAL A 719 33.56 -9.38 -1.74
C VAL A 719 34.25 -10.24 -0.69
N VAL A 720 33.80 -11.48 -0.56
CA VAL A 720 34.34 -12.45 0.42
C VAL A 720 35.03 -13.59 -0.29
N VAL A 721 36.10 -14.10 0.34
CA VAL A 721 36.90 -15.22 -0.15
C VAL A 721 37.09 -16.26 0.95
N PRO A 722 37.30 -17.55 0.60
CA PRO A 722 37.65 -18.58 1.58
C PRO A 722 38.89 -18.19 2.39
N ALA A 723 38.80 -18.26 3.72
CA ALA A 723 39.91 -17.99 4.63
C ALA A 723 41.02 -19.05 4.52
N THR A 724 40.62 -20.26 4.12
CA THR A 724 41.51 -21.38 3.82
C THR A 724 41.15 -21.95 2.45
N PRO A 725 42.12 -22.51 1.69
CA PRO A 725 41.82 -23.13 0.41
C PRO A 725 40.77 -24.24 0.55
N ILE A 726 39.80 -24.25 -0.35
CA ILE A 726 38.82 -25.34 -0.47
C ILE A 726 39.53 -26.57 -1.03
N GLU A 727 39.30 -27.74 -0.43
CA GLU A 727 39.81 -29.02 -0.93
C GLU A 727 38.66 -29.69 -1.71
N PRO A 728 38.61 -29.56 -3.06
CA PRO A 728 37.47 -30.03 -3.83
C PRO A 728 37.35 -31.56 -3.75
N VAL A 729 36.17 -32.04 -3.38
CA VAL A 729 35.83 -33.47 -3.38
C VAL A 729 35.02 -33.76 -4.64
N ALA A 730 35.58 -34.57 -5.54
CA ALA A 730 34.89 -35.00 -6.74
C ALA A 730 33.73 -35.94 -6.39
N LEU A 731 32.59 -35.76 -7.07
CA LEU A 731 31.39 -36.57 -6.92
C LEU A 731 31.26 -37.57 -8.07
N ASP A 732 30.61 -38.70 -7.79
CA ASP A 732 30.28 -39.69 -8.81
C ASP A 732 29.24 -39.12 -9.80
N PRO A 733 29.37 -39.38 -11.12
CA PRO A 733 28.40 -38.89 -12.11
C PRO A 733 27.00 -39.46 -11.90
N VAL A 734 25.99 -38.60 -11.79
CA VAL A 734 24.56 -38.96 -11.66
C VAL A 734 23.80 -38.52 -12.89
N THR A 735 22.78 -39.28 -13.26
CA THR A 735 21.79 -38.87 -14.26
C THR A 735 20.52 -38.37 -13.58
N VAL A 736 20.17 -37.11 -13.82
CA VAL A 736 18.85 -36.56 -13.46
C VAL A 736 17.89 -36.74 -14.64
N SER A 737 16.66 -37.17 -14.36
CA SER A 737 15.62 -37.40 -15.38
C SER A 737 14.23 -37.04 -14.86
N ASP A 738 13.25 -36.98 -15.77
CA ASP A 738 11.83 -36.74 -15.47
C ASP A 738 11.56 -35.49 -14.61
N VAL A 739 12.32 -34.41 -14.85
CA VAL A 739 12.16 -33.13 -14.15
C VAL A 739 10.80 -32.53 -14.49
N GLN A 740 9.99 -32.28 -13.46
CA GLN A 740 8.67 -31.68 -13.55
C GLN A 740 8.58 -30.50 -12.58
N LEU A 741 8.24 -29.33 -13.11
CA LEU A 741 7.97 -28.13 -12.33
C LEU A 741 6.45 -27.94 -12.26
N GLY A 742 5.88 -28.11 -11.06
CA GLY A 742 4.52 -27.73 -10.73
C GLY A 742 4.43 -26.31 -10.18
N ASP A 743 3.23 -25.86 -9.83
CA ASP A 743 2.99 -24.53 -9.26
C ASP A 743 3.61 -24.36 -7.86
N GLN A 744 3.63 -25.44 -7.07
CA GLN A 744 4.09 -25.47 -5.67
C GLN A 744 5.06 -26.62 -5.40
N ASP A 745 5.48 -27.36 -6.43
CA ASP A 745 6.32 -28.54 -6.26
C ASP A 745 7.31 -28.75 -7.43
N ILE A 746 8.41 -29.45 -7.15
CA ILE A 746 9.41 -29.87 -8.12
C ILE A 746 9.65 -31.37 -7.91
N ARG A 747 9.61 -32.14 -9.00
CA ARG A 747 9.86 -33.59 -8.97
C ARG A 747 10.93 -33.95 -9.97
N PHE A 748 11.77 -34.91 -9.62
CA PHE A 748 12.73 -35.48 -10.55
C PHE A 748 13.19 -36.86 -10.05
N ARG A 749 13.90 -37.56 -10.93
CA ARG A 749 14.48 -38.86 -10.63
C ARG A 749 15.99 -38.85 -10.77
N VAL A 750 16.65 -39.64 -9.95
CA VAL A 750 18.09 -39.92 -10.05
C VAL A 750 18.33 -41.41 -10.24
N ASP A 751 19.37 -41.76 -11.00
CA ASP A 751 19.81 -43.13 -11.21
C ASP A 751 20.58 -43.71 -10.01
N GLN A 752 21.18 -42.84 -9.19
CA GLN A 752 21.84 -43.20 -7.94
C GLN A 752 21.61 -42.15 -6.85
N VAL A 753 21.61 -42.62 -5.59
CA VAL A 753 21.39 -41.80 -4.39
C VAL A 753 22.71 -41.38 -3.75
N GLY A 754 22.65 -40.40 -2.83
CA GLY A 754 23.79 -39.96 -2.01
C GLY A 754 24.69 -38.91 -2.66
N VAL A 755 24.45 -38.56 -3.92
CA VAL A 755 25.20 -37.51 -4.62
C VAL A 755 24.37 -36.22 -4.66
N PRO A 756 24.91 -35.07 -4.19
CA PRO A 756 24.21 -33.79 -4.20
C PRO A 756 23.72 -33.37 -5.60
N VAL A 757 22.49 -32.85 -5.65
CA VAL A 757 21.84 -32.32 -6.86
C VAL A 757 21.44 -30.87 -6.62
N LEU A 758 21.81 -29.99 -7.56
CA LEU A 758 21.43 -28.57 -7.58
C LEU A 758 20.02 -28.42 -8.16
N VAL A 759 19.17 -27.68 -7.46
CA VAL A 759 17.87 -27.23 -7.92
C VAL A 759 17.93 -25.71 -8.08
N ARG A 760 17.93 -25.22 -9.32
CA ARG A 760 17.99 -23.80 -9.67
C ARG A 760 16.64 -23.10 -9.46
N MET A 761 16.08 -23.24 -8.27
CA MET A 761 14.88 -22.55 -7.78
C MET A 761 15.26 -21.77 -6.52
N SER A 762 14.70 -20.57 -6.37
CA SER A 762 15.01 -19.70 -5.23
C SER A 762 14.71 -20.41 -3.91
N TYR A 763 15.62 -20.31 -2.95
CA TYR A 763 15.43 -20.88 -1.62
C TYR A 763 14.46 -20.03 -0.78
N PHE A 764 13.64 -20.73 0.00
CA PHE A 764 12.85 -20.19 1.10
C PHE A 764 12.59 -21.30 2.13
N PRO A 765 12.56 -21.04 3.45
CA PRO A 765 12.49 -22.09 4.48
C PRO A 765 11.21 -22.94 4.48
N ASN A 766 10.20 -22.60 3.68
CA ASN A 766 8.97 -23.38 3.57
C ASN A 766 9.06 -24.55 2.58
N TRP A 767 10.15 -24.65 1.80
CA TRP A 767 10.39 -25.83 0.97
C TRP A 767 10.67 -27.05 1.85
N GLN A 768 9.92 -28.12 1.62
CA GLN A 768 10.12 -29.44 2.19
C GLN A 768 10.62 -30.39 1.10
N VAL A 769 11.26 -31.48 1.49
CA VAL A 769 11.71 -32.51 0.55
C VAL A 769 11.39 -33.90 1.07
N GLU A 770 10.89 -34.74 0.16
CA GLU A 770 10.72 -36.18 0.34
C GLU A 770 11.70 -36.91 -0.61
N GLY A 771 12.28 -38.02 -0.16
CA GLY A 771 13.25 -38.79 -0.94
C GLY A 771 14.67 -38.18 -0.99
N ALA A 772 14.97 -37.16 -0.19
CA ALA A 772 16.30 -36.56 -0.06
C ALA A 772 16.52 -35.91 1.32
N GLU A 773 17.77 -35.59 1.65
CA GLU A 773 18.13 -34.66 2.72
C GLU A 773 18.21 -33.21 2.17
N GLY A 774 17.92 -32.23 3.02
CA GLY A 774 17.83 -30.80 2.64
C GLY A 774 16.38 -30.28 2.68
N PRO A 775 16.00 -29.33 1.79
CA PRO A 775 16.85 -28.60 0.87
C PRO A 775 17.77 -27.62 1.61
N TYR A 776 19.04 -27.58 1.21
CA TYR A 776 20.04 -26.67 1.76
C TYR A 776 20.15 -25.41 0.89
N ARG A 777 20.14 -24.22 1.50
CA ARG A 777 20.39 -22.97 0.77
C ARG A 777 21.85 -22.92 0.32
N VAL A 778 22.04 -22.65 -0.96
CA VAL A 778 23.35 -22.45 -1.59
C VAL A 778 23.40 -21.11 -2.32
N ALA A 779 24.59 -20.60 -2.60
CA ALA A 779 24.74 -19.44 -3.46
C ALA A 779 24.14 -19.70 -4.86
N PRO A 780 23.48 -18.73 -5.51
CA PRO A 780 23.14 -17.39 -5.07
C PRO A 780 21.68 -17.33 -4.55
N ASN A 781 21.37 -18.02 -3.44
CA ASN A 781 20.00 -18.28 -2.93
C ASN A 781 19.23 -19.34 -3.75
N LEU A 782 19.89 -20.44 -4.13
CA LEU A 782 19.28 -21.64 -4.73
C LEU A 782 19.26 -22.80 -3.72
N MET A 783 18.87 -23.99 -4.17
CA MET A 783 18.74 -25.17 -3.30
C MET A 783 19.61 -26.33 -3.76
N VAL A 784 20.21 -27.05 -2.81
CA VAL A 784 20.80 -28.37 -3.04
C VAL A 784 20.06 -29.41 -2.19
N VAL A 785 19.83 -30.58 -2.77
CA VAL A 785 19.30 -31.76 -2.06
C VAL A 785 20.24 -32.94 -2.23
N VAL A 786 20.28 -33.84 -1.24
CA VAL A 786 21.05 -35.09 -1.31
C VAL A 786 20.07 -36.27 -1.37
N PRO A 787 19.82 -36.86 -2.55
CA PRO A 787 18.83 -37.92 -2.71
C PRO A 787 19.11 -39.10 -1.78
N THR A 788 18.07 -39.58 -1.11
CA THR A 788 18.05 -40.81 -0.30
C THR A 788 17.17 -41.88 -0.94
N ASP A 789 16.34 -41.49 -1.92
CA ASP A 789 15.58 -42.34 -2.82
C ASP A 789 15.80 -41.88 -4.29
N THR A 790 15.46 -42.74 -5.23
CA THR A 790 15.53 -42.49 -6.68
C THR A 790 14.47 -41.50 -7.20
N GLU A 791 13.44 -41.24 -6.40
CA GLU A 791 12.40 -40.24 -6.69
C GLU A 791 12.48 -39.16 -5.62
N VAL A 792 12.68 -37.91 -6.06
CA VAL A 792 12.81 -36.75 -5.18
C VAL A 792 11.65 -35.80 -5.46
N HIS A 793 11.00 -35.35 -4.39
CA HIS A 793 9.86 -34.45 -4.45
C HIS A 793 10.06 -33.30 -3.47
N LEU A 794 10.20 -32.08 -4.00
CA LEU A 794 10.22 -30.85 -3.21
C LEU A 794 8.82 -30.23 -3.24
N SER A 795 8.27 -29.86 -2.10
CA SER A 795 6.97 -29.20 -1.97
C SER A 795 7.07 -27.90 -1.16
N PHE A 796 6.39 -26.84 -1.61
CA PHE A 796 6.29 -25.60 -0.85
C PHE A 796 5.06 -25.65 0.07
N GLU A 797 5.28 -25.71 1.38
CA GLU A 797 4.21 -25.97 2.35
C GLU A 797 4.01 -24.85 3.37
N ARG A 798 2.92 -24.91 4.13
CA ARG A 798 2.70 -23.98 5.25
C ARG A 798 3.55 -24.42 6.43
N SER A 799 4.35 -23.50 6.98
CA SER A 799 5.17 -23.79 8.15
C SER A 799 4.32 -23.86 9.42
N GLY A 800 4.88 -24.41 10.51
CA GLY A 800 4.24 -24.37 11.83
C GLY A 800 3.95 -22.94 12.31
N LEU A 801 4.77 -21.98 11.87
CA LEU A 801 4.56 -20.55 12.11
C LEU A 801 3.31 -20.04 11.39
N ASP A 802 3.11 -20.43 10.12
CA ASP A 802 1.93 -20.06 9.34
C ASP A 802 0.65 -20.59 9.99
N ILE A 803 0.65 -21.86 10.39
CA ILE A 803 -0.49 -22.50 11.06
C ILE A 803 -0.83 -21.77 12.38
N THR A 804 0.19 -21.43 13.17
CA THR A 804 0.01 -20.68 14.43
C THR A 804 -0.58 -19.30 14.16
N ALA A 805 -0.10 -18.60 13.13
CA ALA A 805 -0.59 -17.29 12.73
C ALA A 805 -2.07 -17.33 12.31
N TYR A 806 -2.49 -18.34 11.54
CA TYR A 806 -3.91 -18.57 11.24
C TYR A 806 -4.73 -18.82 12.52
N GLY A 807 -4.21 -19.62 13.46
CA GLY A 807 -4.85 -19.85 14.76
C GLY A 807 -5.08 -18.55 15.55
N LEU A 808 -4.10 -17.65 15.57
CA LEU A 808 -4.24 -16.32 16.18
C LEU A 808 -5.31 -15.48 15.48
N THR A 809 -5.40 -15.54 14.15
CA THR A 809 -6.47 -14.85 13.40
C THR A 809 -7.85 -15.41 13.70
N PHE A 810 -8.01 -16.73 13.80
CA PHE A 810 -9.28 -17.32 14.26
C PHE A 810 -9.63 -16.89 15.69
N ALA A 811 -8.65 -16.76 16.58
CA ALA A 811 -8.87 -16.21 17.92
C ALA A 811 -9.33 -14.74 17.85
N GLY A 812 -8.76 -13.92 16.96
CA GLY A 812 -9.20 -12.54 16.69
C GLY A 812 -10.66 -12.49 16.22
N ILE A 813 -11.03 -13.36 15.29
CA ILE A 813 -12.42 -13.50 14.81
C ILE A 813 -13.34 -13.89 15.98
N ALA A 814 -12.95 -14.87 16.80
CA ALA A 814 -13.70 -15.27 17.99
C ALA A 814 -13.87 -14.11 18.99
N MET A 815 -12.82 -13.29 19.19
CA MET A 815 -12.87 -12.11 20.05
C MET A 815 -13.90 -11.08 19.56
N LEU A 816 -14.07 -10.89 18.25
CA LEU A 816 -15.13 -10.01 17.72
C LEU A 816 -16.53 -10.45 18.20
N PHE A 817 -16.81 -11.76 18.23
CA PHE A 817 -18.07 -12.28 18.76
C PHE A 817 -18.20 -12.10 20.27
N VAL A 818 -17.10 -12.28 21.02
CA VAL A 818 -17.07 -12.04 22.48
C VAL A 818 -17.39 -10.57 22.78
N TRP A 819 -16.75 -9.64 22.08
CA TRP A 819 -17.01 -8.21 22.24
C TRP A 819 -18.42 -7.83 21.85
N ARG A 820 -18.94 -8.43 20.77
CA ARG A 820 -20.33 -8.21 20.36
C ARG A 820 -21.33 -8.66 21.43
N ARG A 821 -21.04 -9.75 22.15
CA ARG A 821 -21.85 -10.27 23.27
C ARG A 821 -21.70 -9.44 24.54
N ARG A 822 -20.50 -8.98 24.88
CA ARG A 822 -20.25 -8.16 26.07
C ARG A 822 -20.88 -6.77 25.98
N GLY A 823 -21.12 -6.27 24.77
CA GLY A 823 -21.75 -4.97 24.55
C GLY A 823 -20.79 -3.80 24.71
N ASP A 824 -21.37 -2.60 24.75
CA ASP A 824 -20.63 -1.34 24.89
C ASP A 824 -20.03 -1.20 26.30
N ALA A 825 -18.87 -0.53 26.39
CA ALA A 825 -18.26 -0.21 27.66
C ALA A 825 -18.85 1.07 28.25
N GLU A 826 -19.06 1.10 29.56
CA GLU A 826 -19.50 2.31 30.26
C GLU A 826 -18.30 3.08 30.82
N PHE A 827 -18.14 4.33 30.38
CA PHE A 827 -17.13 5.23 30.90
C PHE A 827 -17.73 6.22 31.91
N PRO A 828 -17.01 6.56 33.01
CA PRO A 828 -17.52 7.47 34.05
C PRO A 828 -17.72 8.92 33.58
N SER A 829 -17.03 9.31 32.50
CA SER A 829 -17.13 10.62 31.88
C SER A 829 -16.66 10.55 30.43
N ASP A 830 -17.19 11.43 29.59
CA ASP A 830 -16.83 11.54 28.17
C ASP A 830 -15.37 11.98 27.95
N ARG A 831 -14.67 12.45 28.98
CA ARG A 831 -13.24 12.81 28.96
C ARG A 831 -12.42 12.00 29.96
N PRO A 832 -11.12 11.79 29.73
CA PRO A 832 -10.23 11.15 30.70
C PRO A 832 -10.06 12.03 31.93
N ARG A 833 -10.02 11.41 33.12
CA ARG A 833 -9.63 12.09 34.37
C ARG A 833 -8.17 11.78 34.65
N PHE A 834 -7.31 12.80 34.61
CA PHE A 834 -5.92 12.67 35.04
C PHE A 834 -5.82 12.94 36.55
N GLY A 835 -5.60 11.88 37.35
CA GLY A 835 -5.37 11.96 38.80
C GLY A 835 -6.37 11.16 39.65
N ALA A 836 -5.87 10.47 40.67
CA ALA A 836 -6.69 9.86 41.72
C ALA A 836 -7.07 10.94 42.74
N ALA A 837 -8.26 11.53 42.60
CA ALA A 837 -8.87 12.20 43.75
C ALA A 837 -9.49 11.12 44.65
N PRO A 838 -9.24 11.11 45.97
CA PRO A 838 -9.95 10.22 46.87
C PRO A 838 -11.44 10.54 46.82
N ALA A 839 -12.28 9.53 47.00
CA ALA A 839 -13.69 9.73 47.28
C ALA A 839 -13.80 10.56 48.57
N GLY A 840 -14.19 11.83 48.43
CA GLY A 840 -14.32 12.79 49.52
C GLY A 840 -15.46 13.76 49.20
N ASP A 841 -16.55 13.52 49.89
CA ASP A 841 -17.74 14.32 50.18
C ASP A 841 -17.90 15.75 49.61
N GLY A 842 -19.09 16.00 49.07
CA GLY A 842 -19.89 17.24 49.24
C GLY A 842 -19.36 18.59 48.73
N GLY A 843 -20.03 19.13 47.70
CA GLY A 843 -20.25 20.59 47.59
C GLY A 843 -20.01 21.23 46.23
N GLY A 844 -21.13 21.59 45.57
CA GLY A 844 -21.34 22.76 44.69
C GLY A 844 -20.23 23.26 43.77
N ASP A 845 -20.36 23.01 42.46
CA ASP A 845 -20.76 24.04 41.49
C ASP A 845 -20.85 23.41 40.10
N ALA A 846 -22.09 23.23 39.64
CA ALA A 846 -22.42 22.71 38.34
C ALA A 846 -22.73 23.87 37.39
N ASP A 847 -21.76 24.23 36.55
CA ASP A 847 -22.03 24.91 35.29
C ASP A 847 -22.74 23.93 34.35
N THR A 848 -24.05 23.82 34.53
CA THR A 848 -24.96 23.17 33.58
C THR A 848 -25.08 24.05 32.35
N PHE A 849 -24.29 23.75 31.32
CA PHE A 849 -24.66 24.12 29.96
C PHE A 849 -25.91 23.31 29.58
N VAL A 850 -26.99 24.04 29.31
CA VAL A 850 -28.26 23.50 28.85
C VAL A 850 -28.05 22.88 27.47
N ASP A 851 -27.98 21.56 27.42
CA ASP A 851 -28.15 20.77 26.21
C ASP A 851 -29.59 20.96 25.70
N GLY A 852 -29.70 21.45 24.46
CA GLY A 852 -30.92 21.26 23.66
C GLY A 852 -31.09 19.77 23.39
N ALA A 853 -32.22 19.22 23.84
CA ALA A 853 -32.58 17.82 23.74
C ALA A 853 -32.72 17.31 22.29
N GLU A 854 -32.60 15.99 22.16
CA GLU A 854 -32.73 15.09 20.97
C GLU A 854 -31.41 14.88 20.17
N ASP A 855 -30.76 13.71 20.12
CA ASP A 855 -31.21 12.32 20.20
C ASP A 855 -30.20 11.43 20.97
N ARG A 856 -30.70 10.72 21.98
CA ARG A 856 -30.14 9.45 22.44
C ARG A 856 -30.90 8.33 21.73
N ASP A 857 -30.51 8.00 20.50
CA ASP A 857 -30.84 6.72 19.89
C ASP A 857 -29.75 6.31 18.90
N GLY A 858 -29.34 5.04 19.00
CA GLY A 858 -28.17 4.49 18.33
C GLY A 858 -28.33 4.27 16.82
N ASP A 859 -27.15 4.18 16.19
CA ASP A 859 -26.83 3.78 14.81
C ASP A 859 -26.73 4.91 13.76
N ASP A 860 -25.52 5.44 13.62
CA ASP A 860 -25.03 6.22 12.46
C ASP A 860 -24.85 5.32 11.22
N PRO A 861 -25.50 5.60 10.06
CA PRO A 861 -25.23 4.91 8.81
C PRO A 861 -24.63 5.88 7.78
N VAL A 862 -23.31 5.84 7.55
CA VAL A 862 -22.68 6.58 6.42
C VAL A 862 -21.86 5.67 5.49
N LEU A 863 -21.90 4.34 5.64
CA LEU A 863 -20.95 3.46 4.93
C LEU A 863 -21.52 2.54 3.83
N VAL A 864 -22.76 2.69 3.31
CA VAL A 864 -23.31 1.65 2.39
C VAL A 864 -24.02 2.11 1.08
N GLU A 865 -24.34 3.38 0.82
CA GLU A 865 -25.30 3.68 -0.29
C GLU A 865 -24.71 4.16 -1.65
N ALA A 866 -23.40 4.11 -1.90
CA ALA A 866 -22.81 4.78 -3.08
C ALA A 866 -22.85 4.00 -4.43
N TRP A 867 -23.58 2.88 -4.54
CA TRP A 867 -23.59 2.06 -5.77
C TRP A 867 -24.99 1.87 -6.33
N ARG A 868 -25.36 2.60 -7.41
CA ARG A 868 -26.28 2.16 -8.51
C ARG A 868 -26.58 3.24 -9.60
N ARG A 869 -25.85 3.14 -10.74
CA ARG A 869 -26.23 3.36 -12.18
C ARG A 869 -26.62 4.77 -12.72
N PRO A 870 -26.63 4.99 -14.06
CA PRO A 870 -25.56 4.86 -15.06
C PRO A 870 -25.37 6.15 -15.93
N LEU A 871 -24.23 6.24 -16.63
CA LEU A 871 -23.78 7.33 -17.51
C LEU A 871 -24.31 7.20 -18.96
N GLU A 872 -24.49 8.32 -19.67
CA GLU A 872 -24.61 8.38 -21.14
C GLU A 872 -23.71 9.48 -21.76
N ASP A 873 -22.79 8.98 -22.60
CA ASP A 873 -21.91 9.40 -23.72
C ASP A 873 -21.40 10.84 -24.04
N PRO A 874 -20.09 11.01 -24.43
CA PRO A 874 -19.40 12.27 -24.78
C PRO A 874 -18.88 12.33 -26.25
N THR A 875 -18.52 13.52 -26.78
CA THR A 875 -17.60 13.60 -27.96
C THR A 875 -16.87 14.95 -28.10
N THR A 876 -15.54 14.98 -27.99
CA THR A 876 -14.61 15.60 -28.98
C THR A 876 -13.13 15.27 -28.66
N PRO A 877 -12.26 14.92 -29.63
CA PRO A 877 -10.84 14.62 -29.40
C PRO A 877 -9.90 15.83 -29.60
N MET A 878 -8.76 15.84 -28.89
CA MET A 878 -7.65 16.79 -29.03
C MET A 878 -6.38 16.12 -29.61
N THR A 879 -5.47 16.96 -30.12
CA THR A 879 -4.56 16.72 -31.26
C THR A 879 -3.15 16.21 -30.91
N GLU A 880 -2.49 15.66 -31.94
CA GLU A 880 -1.14 15.03 -32.00
C GLU A 880 0.00 15.78 -31.28
N SER A 881 -0.07 17.10 -31.13
CA SER A 881 0.97 17.90 -30.45
C SER A 881 0.99 17.75 -28.92
N ASP A 882 -0.10 17.30 -28.32
CA ASP A 882 -0.19 17.10 -26.85
C ASP A 882 0.44 15.77 -26.42
N LEU A 883 0.61 14.83 -27.35
CA LEU A 883 1.24 13.52 -27.14
C LEU A 883 2.77 13.61 -27.01
N ASP A 884 3.41 14.49 -27.78
CA ASP A 884 4.87 14.62 -27.79
C ASP A 884 5.41 15.26 -26.50
N LEU A 885 4.64 16.17 -25.89
CA LEU A 885 4.98 16.79 -24.60
C LEU A 885 4.78 15.83 -23.41
N ALA A 886 3.81 14.92 -23.50
CA ALA A 886 3.60 13.87 -22.50
C ALA A 886 4.71 12.81 -22.54
N LEU A 887 5.22 12.49 -23.74
CA LEU A 887 6.29 11.52 -23.93
C LEU A 887 7.61 11.96 -23.26
N ASP A 888 7.94 13.26 -23.32
CA ASP A 888 9.18 13.82 -22.77
C ASP A 888 9.18 13.94 -21.23
N ALA A 889 7.98 13.97 -20.62
CA ALA A 889 7.82 13.93 -19.17
C ALA A 889 7.83 12.49 -18.60
N LEU A 890 7.48 11.50 -19.42
CA LEU A 890 7.48 10.07 -19.06
C LEU A 890 8.89 9.46 -19.02
N THR A 891 9.85 9.99 -19.79
CA THR A 891 11.22 9.46 -19.91
C THR A 891 12.18 9.97 -18.84
N ARG A 892 11.86 11.05 -18.12
CA ARG A 892 12.68 11.58 -17.01
C ARG A 892 12.30 10.93 -15.69
N GLN A 893 12.54 9.62 -15.56
CA GLN A 893 12.51 8.92 -14.27
C GLN A 893 13.84 9.00 -13.51
N ASP A 894 14.89 9.54 -14.11
CA ASP A 894 16.18 9.65 -13.45
C ASP A 894 16.28 10.99 -12.72
N GLY A 895 16.51 10.94 -11.41
CA GLY A 895 16.76 12.09 -10.55
C GLY A 895 18.07 12.83 -10.84
N ASN A 896 18.38 13.10 -12.11
CA ASN A 896 19.50 13.95 -12.50
C ASN A 896 18.98 15.38 -12.77
N PRO A 897 19.62 16.42 -12.18
CA PRO A 897 19.33 17.80 -12.54
C PRO A 897 19.68 18.04 -14.02
N PRO A 898 19.04 19.02 -14.68
CA PRO A 898 19.36 19.35 -16.07
C PRO A 898 20.85 19.68 -16.21
N PRO A 899 21.52 19.32 -17.32
CA PRO A 899 22.89 19.73 -17.55
C PRO A 899 22.98 21.25 -17.56
N ASP A 900 23.93 21.79 -16.80
CA ASP A 900 24.25 23.22 -16.76
C ASP A 900 24.38 23.73 -18.19
N ARG A 901 23.50 24.66 -18.57
CA ARG A 901 23.77 25.54 -19.71
C ARG A 901 24.88 26.46 -19.26
N ASP A 902 26.06 26.20 -19.80
CA ASP A 902 27.23 27.07 -19.82
C ASP A 902 26.83 28.45 -20.38
N ASP A 903 26.36 29.34 -19.50
CA ASP A 903 26.21 30.76 -19.79
C ASP A 903 27.55 31.45 -19.54
N GLY A 904 28.47 31.20 -20.47
CA GLY A 904 29.61 32.05 -20.69
C GLY A 904 29.15 33.49 -20.88
N THR A 905 29.29 34.34 -19.86
CA THR A 905 30.03 35.62 -19.88
C THR A 905 29.82 36.44 -18.60
N GLY A 906 30.84 36.41 -17.73
CA GLY A 906 31.59 37.62 -17.34
C GLY A 906 30.96 38.69 -16.44
N ARG A 907 31.48 38.75 -15.21
CA ARG A 907 31.91 39.97 -14.46
C ARG A 907 30.87 41.08 -14.23
N LEU A 908 30.34 41.17 -13.01
CA LEU A 908 30.84 42.04 -11.90
C LEU A 908 30.02 41.79 -10.64
#